data_AF-A0A4R3JU41-F1
#
_entry.id   AF-A0A4R3JU41-F1
#
_cell.length_a   1.000
_cell.length_b   1.000
_cell.length_c   1.000
_cell.angle_alpha   90.00
_cell.angle_beta   90.00
_cell.angle_gamma   90.00
#
_symmetry.space_group_name_H-M   'P 1'
#
loop_
_entity.id
_entity.type
_entity.pdbx_description
1 polymer ?
#
loop_
_entity_poly.entity_id
_entity_poly.type
_entity_poly.pdbx_seq_one_letter_code
_entity_poly.pdbx_strand_id
1 'polypeptide(L)'
;MASNYEAICKENRESYGTKGAQKSGSLAAGLYDDRTHFIFELLQNAEDALGRRGEWHGSRKVSFTLSATRLTLSHFGKPFDEADVRSVCDIAESTKNESSIGRFGLGFKSVYTVTDLPEIHSGDEDFAIENYVFPKRLERSARAPDETQIILPLKPQDTTAAQEITAGFRHLGPGALLFLRHIDEINWSVEGGPSGFYLRNTPETLGPNVQRVTVIGQESGQPEVDQNWLVFHRDVFSAEGKKVGRVEIAFSVVAVKDAPGRWAVQPLARSPLVVFFPTVVESHLGFLVQGPYRTTPSRDNIPPGDPWNQHLVKETSSLLVEALRWMRDEAMLDISVLRCLPLDREKFPKDSRFAPMFDAVRQAFQEEPLLPAFDGKYVTAHQAKLARTQELRELFSPEQLASLFGSEVSAWLSDDITEVKTPEIRKYLMRELDIDEIRPEKIIPLLSRAFLEAQPDEWISRLYEFLGGQGRAVRVQLDTIPLVRLENGSHVVARENGTIRAFLPSVIATSFPTVRRAVCSTAEARLFLSSLGITEPDPVDDVIWNLLPKYQQPEVDVDDDTYAADIERIRTAFSTDSTAQREKLRSALRDTTFVMVVDTGDGKTYVAKPGETYIATDRLQQLFAGVPDILIVDNEYDCLRGEEIRDLLVSCGASRYLIPEAVPSSLGHSEKERIRREAGLERASWENPPEDFTLRGLTALLEFLPKLPPKDAAARAKLLWESLADLEARGTTAFYGSYKWGYFYETKTARFDAAFVRTLNQVAWVPNADGELVPPGLVLFDTLGWKPNQFLQTKIVFKPPVIDQLAKEAGIDPAILDLLRRDPTIVAELTSRLSASPAPQTEPSAESEQETGKPSDGDVYDGAKDLYGDDMPDIPPGTPDPDGDDGVRIGAGGGGQGRAGTGTSRGGSQGNGGGHGGSRGHGTPGDKGGGKGGGQGERTPGHAGGRPFISYVGTHPDDDGPDPDGLDQAARMQIEELAINLILRLEPGLRRTPEGNPGFDLFEADSSGRQIRWVEVKSMTGTLQDRPVGLSHTQFDCAREKGDAYWLYVVERATDPAQARVLRIQNPVGHARTFTFDHGWSEIARTDPPR
;
A
#
# COMPACT_ATOMS: atom_id res chain seq x y z
N MET A 1 -64.95 -56.81 -12.89
CA MET A 1 -64.96 -58.20 -12.38
C MET A 1 -63.52 -58.58 -12.10
N ALA A 2 -63.27 -59.36 -11.05
CA ALA A 2 -61.93 -59.85 -10.71
C ALA A 2 -61.34 -60.76 -11.79
N SER A 3 -60.01 -60.73 -11.92
CA SER A 3 -59.23 -61.49 -12.88
C SER A 3 -59.26 -63.00 -12.63
N ASN A 4 -59.01 -63.79 -13.68
CA ASN A 4 -58.89 -65.25 -13.58
C ASN A 4 -57.49 -65.67 -13.12
N TYR A 5 -57.25 -65.60 -11.80
CA TYR A 5 -55.96 -65.97 -11.21
C TYR A 5 -55.54 -67.43 -11.49
N GLU A 6 -56.48 -68.36 -11.71
CA GLU A 6 -56.17 -69.75 -12.04
C GLU A 6 -55.57 -69.87 -13.45
N ALA A 7 -56.09 -69.11 -14.42
CA ALA A 7 -55.52 -69.01 -15.76
C ALA A 7 -54.11 -68.39 -15.72
N ILE A 8 -53.94 -67.26 -15.03
CA ILE A 8 -52.62 -66.61 -14.86
C ILE A 8 -51.63 -67.57 -14.18
N CYS A 9 -52.05 -68.30 -13.14
CA CYS A 9 -51.24 -69.32 -12.50
C CYS A 9 -50.87 -70.49 -13.43
N LYS A 10 -51.76 -70.87 -14.35
CA LYS A 10 -51.48 -71.92 -15.34
C LYS A 10 -50.45 -71.42 -16.36
N GLU A 11 -50.68 -70.25 -16.94
CA GLU A 11 -49.78 -69.62 -17.91
C GLU A 11 -48.38 -69.42 -17.31
N ASN A 12 -48.27 -68.87 -16.10
CA ASN A 12 -46.97 -68.67 -15.43
C ASN A 12 -46.25 -70.00 -15.06
N ARG A 13 -46.99 -71.11 -14.87
CA ARG A 13 -46.39 -72.45 -14.73
C ARG A 13 -45.87 -72.99 -16.05
N GLU A 14 -46.54 -72.71 -17.17
CA GLU A 14 -46.13 -73.09 -18.52
C GLU A 14 -44.93 -72.25 -19.00
N SER A 15 -44.87 -70.95 -18.66
CA SER A 15 -43.77 -70.04 -19.04
C SER A 15 -42.50 -70.22 -18.19
N TYR A 16 -42.63 -70.36 -16.86
CA TYR A 16 -41.50 -70.29 -15.93
C TYR A 16 -41.26 -71.56 -15.11
N GLY A 17 -42.32 -72.30 -14.81
CA GLY A 17 -42.31 -73.41 -13.84
C GLY A 17 -41.97 -72.96 -12.41
N THR A 18 -42.37 -73.73 -11.40
CA THR A 18 -42.25 -73.29 -10.00
C THR A 18 -40.80 -72.98 -9.57
N LYS A 19 -39.84 -73.82 -9.96
CA LYS A 19 -38.41 -73.62 -9.61
C LYS A 19 -37.74 -72.50 -10.42
N GLY A 20 -38.16 -72.30 -11.67
CA GLY A 20 -37.66 -71.20 -12.50
C GLY A 20 -38.15 -69.86 -11.97
N ALA A 21 -39.44 -69.78 -11.64
CA ALA A 21 -40.05 -68.61 -11.01
C ALA A 21 -39.38 -68.26 -9.67
N GLN A 22 -39.18 -69.23 -8.77
CA GLN A 22 -38.47 -69.02 -7.51
C GLN A 22 -37.04 -68.51 -7.71
N LYS A 23 -36.27 -69.10 -8.64
CA LYS A 23 -34.87 -68.69 -8.87
C LYS A 23 -34.77 -67.28 -9.46
N SER A 24 -35.53 -67.01 -10.53
CA SER A 24 -35.47 -65.72 -11.22
C SER A 24 -36.16 -64.59 -10.44
N GLY A 25 -37.23 -64.89 -9.69
CA GLY A 25 -37.87 -63.95 -8.77
C GLY A 25 -36.96 -63.58 -7.60
N SER A 26 -36.24 -64.55 -7.02
CA SER A 26 -35.22 -64.30 -5.99
C SER A 26 -34.06 -63.44 -6.51
N LEU A 27 -33.64 -63.64 -7.77
CA LEU A 27 -32.63 -62.78 -8.41
C LEU A 27 -33.17 -61.35 -8.63
N ALA A 28 -34.42 -61.22 -9.07
CA ALA A 28 -35.07 -59.92 -9.27
C ALA A 28 -35.27 -59.14 -7.96
N ALA A 29 -35.58 -59.83 -6.85
CA ALA A 29 -35.71 -59.22 -5.54
C ALA A 29 -34.37 -58.70 -4.98
N GLY A 30 -33.24 -59.32 -5.38
CA GLY A 30 -31.89 -58.92 -5.01
C GLY A 30 -31.17 -58.03 -6.04
N LEU A 31 -31.90 -57.28 -6.87
CA LEU A 31 -31.31 -56.36 -7.87
C LEU A 31 -30.82 -55.02 -7.30
N TYR A 32 -31.19 -54.69 -6.06
CA TYR A 32 -30.89 -53.40 -5.42
C TYR A 32 -30.05 -53.64 -4.18
N ASP A 33 -28.96 -52.88 -4.02
CA ASP A 33 -28.07 -52.98 -2.84
C ASP A 33 -28.76 -52.51 -1.55
N ASP A 34 -29.69 -51.56 -1.65
CA ASP A 34 -30.56 -51.12 -0.55
C ASP A 34 -31.83 -51.97 -0.48
N ARG A 35 -32.02 -52.67 0.64
CA ARG A 35 -33.21 -53.48 0.94
C ARG A 35 -34.51 -52.66 0.97
N THR A 36 -34.43 -51.36 1.23
CA THR A 36 -35.58 -50.45 1.36
C THR A 36 -35.96 -49.74 0.06
N HIS A 37 -35.20 -49.93 -1.02
CA HIS A 37 -35.46 -49.31 -2.33
C HIS A 37 -36.88 -49.59 -2.87
N PHE A 38 -37.54 -50.66 -2.42
CA PHE A 38 -38.93 -50.95 -2.75
C PHE A 38 -39.90 -49.80 -2.41
N ILE A 39 -39.57 -48.92 -1.45
CA ILE A 39 -40.38 -47.74 -1.10
C ILE A 39 -40.51 -46.80 -2.31
N PHE A 40 -39.41 -46.56 -3.03
CA PHE A 40 -39.38 -45.74 -4.25
C PHE A 40 -40.09 -46.43 -5.42
N GLU A 41 -39.94 -47.75 -5.57
CA GLU A 41 -40.66 -48.52 -6.58
C GLU A 41 -42.18 -48.50 -6.33
N LEU A 42 -42.63 -48.63 -5.08
CA LEU A 42 -44.06 -48.52 -4.71
C LEU A 42 -44.60 -47.09 -4.95
N LEU A 43 -43.82 -46.05 -4.64
CA LEU A 43 -44.18 -44.67 -4.96
C LEU A 43 -44.28 -44.43 -6.47
N GLN A 44 -43.36 -44.97 -7.28
CA GLN A 44 -43.46 -44.87 -8.73
C GLN A 44 -44.69 -45.61 -9.27
N ASN A 45 -44.98 -46.82 -8.77
CA ASN A 45 -46.20 -47.54 -9.15
C ASN A 45 -47.48 -46.75 -8.79
N ALA A 46 -47.47 -46.01 -7.68
CA ALA A 46 -48.57 -45.13 -7.29
C ALA A 46 -48.69 -43.88 -8.18
N GLU A 47 -47.58 -43.22 -8.52
CA GLU A 47 -47.47 -42.09 -9.46
C GLU A 47 -47.99 -42.50 -10.85
N ASP A 48 -47.49 -43.61 -11.41
CA ASP A 48 -47.91 -44.17 -12.70
C ASP A 48 -49.41 -44.52 -12.68
N ALA A 49 -49.91 -45.14 -11.61
CA ALA A 49 -51.32 -45.45 -11.47
C ALA A 49 -52.20 -44.19 -11.35
N LEU A 50 -51.74 -43.13 -10.68
CA LEU A 50 -52.43 -41.84 -10.58
C LEU A 50 -52.40 -41.07 -11.92
N GLY A 51 -51.32 -41.20 -12.70
CA GLY A 51 -51.25 -40.68 -14.08
C GLY A 51 -52.22 -41.37 -15.03
N ARG A 52 -52.40 -42.69 -14.89
CA ARG A 52 -53.38 -43.48 -15.68
C ARG A 52 -54.85 -43.14 -15.39
N ARG A 53 -55.19 -42.28 -14.41
CA ARG A 53 -56.58 -41.86 -14.16
C ARG A 53 -57.08 -40.71 -15.05
N GLY A 54 -56.20 -39.95 -15.71
CA GLY A 54 -56.62 -38.82 -16.56
C GLY A 54 -57.34 -37.71 -15.77
N GLU A 55 -58.47 -37.23 -16.30
CA GLU A 55 -59.33 -36.20 -15.68
C GLU A 55 -60.12 -36.76 -14.48
N TRP A 56 -59.42 -37.04 -13.38
CA TRP A 56 -59.99 -37.52 -12.13
C TRP A 56 -59.56 -36.64 -10.95
N HIS A 57 -60.55 -36.15 -10.19
CA HIS A 57 -60.39 -35.14 -9.14
C HIS A 57 -60.50 -35.73 -7.72
N GLY A 58 -60.02 -36.97 -7.52
CA GLY A 58 -59.95 -37.58 -6.19
C GLY A 58 -58.60 -37.33 -5.50
N SER A 59 -58.39 -38.02 -4.38
CA SER A 59 -57.19 -37.86 -3.54
C SER A 59 -55.90 -38.21 -4.29
N ARG A 60 -54.92 -37.30 -4.27
CA ARG A 60 -53.58 -37.49 -4.87
C ARG A 60 -52.53 -37.92 -3.84
N LYS A 61 -52.99 -38.60 -2.79
CA LYS A 61 -52.23 -38.99 -1.60
C LYS A 61 -51.66 -40.41 -1.73
N VAL A 62 -50.45 -40.60 -1.19
CA VAL A 62 -49.91 -41.91 -0.80
C VAL A 62 -49.74 -41.95 0.72
N SER A 63 -49.94 -43.11 1.33
CA SER A 63 -49.78 -43.28 2.77
C SER A 63 -49.17 -44.63 3.14
N PHE A 64 -48.10 -44.60 3.95
CA PHE A 64 -47.46 -45.77 4.53
C PHE A 64 -47.83 -45.91 6.01
N THR A 65 -48.17 -47.12 6.44
CA THR A 65 -48.41 -47.47 7.86
C THR A 65 -47.64 -48.75 8.19
N LEU A 66 -46.65 -48.63 9.07
CA LEU A 66 -45.78 -49.73 9.50
C LEU A 66 -46.14 -50.18 10.92
N SER A 67 -46.40 -51.47 11.08
CA SER A 67 -46.46 -52.13 12.39
C SER A 67 -45.26 -53.07 12.59
N ALA A 68 -45.16 -53.68 13.77
CA ALA A 68 -44.16 -54.71 14.06
C ALA A 68 -44.30 -56.00 13.20
N THR A 69 -45.39 -56.16 12.42
CA THR A 69 -45.71 -57.39 11.68
C THR A 69 -46.08 -57.18 10.21
N ARG A 70 -46.37 -55.95 9.78
CA ARG A 70 -46.69 -55.63 8.37
C ARG A 70 -46.40 -54.17 8.03
N LEU A 71 -46.06 -53.93 6.77
CA LEU A 71 -46.19 -52.61 6.15
C LEU A 71 -47.48 -52.57 5.33
N THR A 72 -48.17 -51.43 5.30
CA THR A 72 -49.30 -51.16 4.39
C THR A 72 -49.04 -49.87 3.63
N LEU A 73 -49.11 -49.93 2.30
CA LEU A 73 -49.21 -48.80 1.39
C LEU A 73 -50.68 -48.60 1.03
N SER A 74 -51.16 -47.36 1.02
CA SER A 74 -52.45 -46.95 0.47
C SER A 74 -52.24 -45.81 -0.55
N HIS A 75 -52.91 -45.89 -1.69
CA HIS A 75 -52.98 -44.81 -2.69
C HIS A 75 -54.26 -44.93 -3.52
N PHE A 76 -54.66 -43.84 -4.19
CA PHE A 76 -55.90 -43.80 -4.98
C PHE A 76 -55.63 -43.78 -6.49
N GLY A 77 -54.58 -44.48 -6.94
CA GLY A 77 -54.30 -44.67 -8.37
C GLY A 77 -55.41 -45.43 -9.09
N LYS A 78 -55.36 -45.50 -10.43
CA LYS A 78 -56.31 -46.27 -11.24
C LYS A 78 -56.38 -47.71 -10.68
N PRO A 79 -57.57 -48.29 -10.43
CA PRO A 79 -57.68 -49.63 -9.86
C PRO A 79 -57.06 -50.67 -10.80
N PHE A 80 -56.53 -51.75 -10.23
CA PHE A 80 -55.93 -52.83 -10.99
C PHE A 80 -56.93 -53.45 -11.98
N ASP A 81 -56.43 -53.81 -13.16
CA ASP A 81 -57.09 -54.71 -14.10
C ASP A 81 -56.22 -55.95 -14.40
N GLU A 82 -56.71 -56.87 -15.22
CA GLU A 82 -55.99 -58.12 -15.52
C GLU A 82 -54.59 -57.88 -16.11
N ALA A 83 -54.34 -56.77 -16.83
CA ALA A 83 -53.01 -56.46 -17.33
C ALA A 83 -52.05 -56.04 -16.21
N ASP A 84 -52.57 -55.32 -15.20
CA ASP A 84 -51.80 -54.97 -13.99
C ASP A 84 -51.52 -56.20 -13.13
N VAL A 85 -52.52 -57.07 -12.90
CA VAL A 85 -52.37 -58.35 -12.19
C VAL A 85 -51.35 -59.26 -12.88
N ARG A 86 -51.37 -59.33 -14.21
CA ARG A 86 -50.39 -60.10 -14.99
C ARG A 86 -48.99 -59.49 -14.89
N SER A 87 -48.86 -58.17 -15.00
CA SER A 87 -47.57 -57.47 -14.94
C SER A 87 -46.88 -57.63 -13.59
N VAL A 88 -47.61 -57.43 -12.48
CA VAL A 88 -47.05 -57.60 -11.13
C VAL A 88 -46.67 -59.06 -10.84
N CYS A 89 -47.29 -60.02 -11.53
CA CYS A 89 -46.98 -61.46 -11.48
C CYS A 89 -45.93 -61.92 -12.52
N ASP A 90 -45.40 -61.07 -13.38
CA ASP A 90 -44.40 -61.44 -14.41
C ASP A 90 -42.97 -61.49 -13.83
N ILE A 91 -42.00 -62.05 -14.57
CA ILE A 91 -40.56 -62.02 -14.26
C ILE A 91 -39.74 -61.41 -15.40
N ALA A 92 -40.24 -61.45 -16.65
CA ALA A 92 -39.48 -60.97 -17.80
C ALA A 92 -39.24 -59.45 -17.76
N GLU A 93 -38.15 -59.00 -18.40
CA GLU A 93 -38.08 -57.60 -18.84
C GLU A 93 -39.18 -57.39 -19.88
N SER A 94 -40.27 -56.72 -19.49
CA SER A 94 -41.42 -56.52 -20.36
C SER A 94 -41.04 -55.65 -21.56
N THR A 95 -41.05 -56.21 -22.77
CA THR A 95 -40.71 -55.55 -24.04
C THR A 95 -41.77 -54.54 -24.53
N LYS A 96 -42.51 -53.92 -23.61
CA LYS A 96 -43.61 -52.99 -23.90
C LYS A 96 -43.15 -51.53 -23.92
N ASN A 97 -43.03 -51.00 -25.14
CA ASN A 97 -42.71 -49.62 -25.51
C ASN A 97 -41.38 -49.08 -24.99
N GLU A 98 -40.50 -48.65 -25.91
CA GLU A 98 -39.21 -48.00 -25.62
C GLU A 98 -39.31 -46.65 -24.88
N SER A 99 -40.54 -46.16 -24.66
CA SER A 99 -40.88 -44.93 -23.96
C SER A 99 -41.49 -45.14 -22.57
N SER A 100 -41.70 -46.38 -22.11
CA SER A 100 -42.12 -46.65 -20.71
C SER A 100 -40.89 -46.72 -19.82
N ILE A 101 -40.70 -45.74 -18.95
CA ILE A 101 -39.51 -45.66 -18.07
C ILE A 101 -39.66 -46.56 -16.84
N GLY A 102 -40.89 -46.98 -16.50
CA GLY A 102 -41.21 -47.91 -15.42
C GLY A 102 -41.28 -49.38 -15.86
N ARG A 103 -40.47 -50.24 -15.22
CA ARG A 103 -40.47 -51.71 -15.42
C ARG A 103 -41.51 -52.37 -14.50
N PHE A 104 -42.80 -52.21 -14.80
CA PHE A 104 -44.00 -52.52 -13.98
C PHE A 104 -44.20 -54.00 -13.55
N GLY A 105 -43.16 -54.84 -13.61
CA GLY A 105 -43.13 -56.20 -13.06
C GLY A 105 -41.81 -56.53 -12.34
N LEU A 106 -40.69 -55.93 -12.76
CA LEU A 106 -39.37 -56.15 -12.16
C LEU A 106 -39.19 -55.36 -10.86
N GLY A 107 -39.48 -54.05 -10.88
CA GLY A 107 -39.27 -53.17 -9.73
C GLY A 107 -40.07 -53.60 -8.50
N PHE A 108 -41.31 -54.09 -8.71
CA PHE A 108 -42.14 -54.62 -7.62
C PHE A 108 -41.51 -55.82 -6.91
N LYS A 109 -40.63 -56.62 -7.55
CA LYS A 109 -40.03 -57.79 -6.87
C LYS A 109 -39.15 -57.40 -5.69
N SER A 110 -38.69 -56.16 -5.62
CA SER A 110 -37.95 -55.63 -4.46
C SER A 110 -38.73 -55.75 -3.14
N VAL A 111 -40.07 -55.80 -3.12
CA VAL A 111 -40.83 -56.03 -1.86
C VAL A 111 -40.50 -57.38 -1.21
N TYR A 112 -40.04 -58.37 -1.98
CA TYR A 112 -39.66 -59.68 -1.46
C TYR A 112 -38.35 -59.66 -0.63
N THR A 113 -37.67 -58.51 -0.50
CA THR A 113 -36.61 -58.32 0.51
C THR A 113 -37.17 -58.35 1.93
N VAL A 114 -38.43 -57.93 2.14
CA VAL A 114 -39.08 -57.78 3.46
C VAL A 114 -40.37 -58.59 3.66
N THR A 115 -40.98 -59.11 2.60
CA THR A 115 -42.11 -60.06 2.67
C THR A 115 -41.86 -61.34 1.86
N ASP A 116 -42.61 -62.41 2.13
CA ASP A 116 -42.70 -63.61 1.30
C ASP A 116 -44.07 -63.75 0.59
N LEU A 117 -45.03 -62.88 0.92
CA LEU A 117 -46.42 -62.96 0.47
C LEU A 117 -47.05 -61.55 0.39
N PRO A 118 -46.72 -60.73 -0.61
CA PRO A 118 -47.36 -59.43 -0.81
C PRO A 118 -48.84 -59.62 -1.21
N GLU A 119 -49.70 -58.79 -0.62
CA GLU A 119 -51.15 -58.78 -0.80
C GLU A 119 -51.58 -57.48 -1.50
N ILE A 120 -52.46 -57.57 -2.50
CA ILE A 120 -52.94 -56.45 -3.30
C ILE A 120 -54.47 -56.44 -3.29
N HIS A 121 -55.02 -55.27 -2.95
CA HIS A 121 -56.44 -55.04 -2.73
C HIS A 121 -56.86 -53.75 -3.45
N SER A 122 -57.42 -53.86 -4.65
CA SER A 122 -57.65 -52.73 -5.56
C SER A 122 -58.89 -52.94 -6.42
N GLY A 123 -59.90 -52.09 -6.30
CA GLY A 123 -61.14 -52.21 -7.08
C GLY A 123 -61.86 -53.55 -6.86
N ASP A 124 -61.90 -54.40 -7.89
CA ASP A 124 -62.42 -55.78 -7.86
C ASP A 124 -61.34 -56.85 -7.59
N GLU A 125 -60.05 -56.48 -7.60
CA GLU A 125 -58.93 -57.39 -7.39
C GLU A 125 -58.57 -57.50 -5.91
N ASP A 126 -58.46 -58.74 -5.42
CA ASP A 126 -58.17 -59.08 -4.03
C ASP A 126 -57.34 -60.39 -4.03
N PHE A 127 -56.01 -60.27 -3.97
CA PHE A 127 -55.10 -61.41 -4.15
C PHE A 127 -53.74 -61.24 -3.46
N ALA A 128 -53.12 -62.36 -3.09
CA ALA A 128 -51.71 -62.46 -2.71
C ALA A 128 -50.88 -63.04 -3.86
N ILE A 129 -49.57 -62.76 -3.89
CA ILE A 129 -48.65 -63.33 -4.90
C ILE A 129 -47.70 -64.34 -4.24
N GLU A 130 -48.01 -65.63 -4.38
CA GLU A 130 -47.15 -66.72 -3.91
C GLU A 130 -45.95 -66.95 -4.85
N ASN A 131 -44.77 -67.19 -4.27
CA ASN A 131 -43.55 -67.55 -5.01
C ASN A 131 -43.26 -66.64 -6.22
N TYR A 132 -43.31 -65.32 -6.00
CA TYR A 132 -43.02 -64.24 -6.97
C TYR A 132 -44.01 -64.07 -8.15
N VAL A 133 -44.80 -65.09 -8.52
CA VAL A 133 -45.58 -65.08 -9.80
C VAL A 133 -46.98 -65.72 -9.76
N PHE A 134 -47.42 -66.33 -8.66
CA PHE A 134 -48.69 -67.07 -8.63
C PHE A 134 -49.75 -66.28 -7.86
N PRO A 135 -50.66 -65.56 -8.54
CA PRO A 135 -51.73 -64.83 -7.87
C PRO A 135 -52.74 -65.83 -7.26
N LYS A 136 -53.15 -65.55 -6.03
CA LYS A 136 -54.05 -66.38 -5.22
C LYS A 136 -55.11 -65.50 -4.59
N ARG A 137 -56.39 -65.83 -4.80
CA ARG A 137 -57.52 -65.05 -4.28
C ARG A 137 -57.46 -64.92 -2.76
N LEU A 138 -57.70 -63.70 -2.27
CA LEU A 138 -57.94 -63.38 -0.86
C LEU A 138 -59.41 -62.99 -0.65
N GLU A 139 -59.79 -62.88 0.63
CA GLU A 139 -60.99 -62.17 1.03
C GLU A 139 -60.81 -60.64 0.85
N ARG A 140 -61.92 -59.93 0.65
CA ARG A 140 -61.89 -58.50 0.34
C ARG A 140 -61.47 -57.65 1.56
N SER A 141 -60.44 -56.82 1.41
CA SER A 141 -60.03 -55.88 2.46
C SER A 141 -61.09 -54.80 2.72
N ALA A 142 -61.12 -54.28 3.95
CA ALA A 142 -61.84 -53.05 4.27
C ALA A 142 -61.03 -51.85 3.74
N ARG A 143 -61.54 -51.22 2.68
CA ARG A 143 -60.91 -50.09 1.98
C ARG A 143 -61.94 -49.07 1.51
N ALA A 144 -61.53 -47.82 1.34
CA ALA A 144 -62.34 -46.75 0.79
C ALA A 144 -62.63 -46.97 -0.71
N PRO A 145 -63.64 -46.27 -1.29
CA PRO A 145 -63.82 -46.24 -2.74
C PRO A 145 -62.55 -45.76 -3.45
N ASP A 146 -62.27 -46.32 -4.62
CA ASP A 146 -61.08 -46.04 -5.44
C ASP A 146 -59.69 -46.29 -4.78
N GLU A 147 -59.65 -46.74 -3.52
CA GLU A 147 -58.41 -47.07 -2.82
C GLU A 147 -57.76 -48.35 -3.36
N THR A 148 -56.44 -48.31 -3.50
CA THR A 148 -55.56 -49.45 -3.68
C THR A 148 -54.69 -49.60 -2.44
N GLN A 149 -54.83 -50.73 -1.76
CA GLN A 149 -53.99 -51.13 -0.64
C GLN A 149 -53.01 -52.20 -1.11
N ILE A 150 -51.74 -52.05 -0.75
CA ILE A 150 -50.70 -53.08 -0.89
C ILE A 150 -50.17 -53.38 0.51
N ILE A 151 -50.41 -54.60 0.98
CA ILE A 151 -50.02 -55.05 2.32
C ILE A 151 -48.83 -56.00 2.16
N LEU A 152 -47.78 -55.74 2.94
CA LEU A 152 -46.55 -56.53 2.99
C LEU A 152 -46.40 -57.10 4.40
N PRO A 153 -46.90 -58.34 4.67
CA PRO A 153 -46.62 -59.05 5.91
C PRO A 153 -45.10 -59.23 6.07
N LEU A 154 -44.51 -58.70 7.14
CA LEU A 154 -43.08 -58.77 7.36
C LEU A 154 -42.67 -60.21 7.70
N LYS A 155 -41.49 -60.63 7.23
CA LYS A 155 -40.95 -61.97 7.51
C LYS A 155 -40.75 -62.14 9.02
N PRO A 156 -41.41 -63.10 9.71
CA PRO A 156 -41.34 -63.20 11.18
C PRO A 156 -39.94 -63.46 11.75
N GLN A 157 -39.02 -63.96 10.93
CA GLN A 157 -37.61 -64.18 11.25
C GLN A 157 -36.71 -62.94 11.04
N ASP A 158 -37.24 -61.85 10.48
CA ASP A 158 -36.51 -60.62 10.21
C ASP A 158 -36.88 -59.53 11.24
N THR A 159 -36.02 -59.39 12.25
CA THR A 159 -36.22 -58.41 13.33
C THR A 159 -35.65 -57.02 13.01
N THR A 160 -35.00 -56.81 11.85
CA THR A 160 -34.41 -55.51 11.47
C THR A 160 -35.24 -54.76 10.44
N ALA A 161 -36.06 -55.45 9.62
CA ALA A 161 -36.88 -54.85 8.58
C ALA A 161 -37.70 -53.62 9.03
N ALA A 162 -38.33 -53.65 10.22
CA ALA A 162 -39.11 -52.50 10.70
C ALA A 162 -38.22 -51.26 11.00
N GLN A 163 -36.99 -51.46 11.50
CA GLN A 163 -36.04 -50.38 11.74
C GLN A 163 -35.45 -49.86 10.42
N GLU A 164 -35.12 -50.76 9.49
CA GLU A 164 -34.63 -50.42 8.15
C GLU A 164 -35.67 -49.59 7.38
N ILE A 165 -36.93 -50.04 7.32
CA ILE A 165 -38.04 -49.32 6.67
C ILE A 165 -38.27 -47.95 7.32
N THR A 166 -38.16 -47.84 8.64
CA THR A 166 -38.28 -46.55 9.36
C THR A 166 -37.15 -45.58 8.98
N ALA A 167 -35.93 -46.09 8.75
CA ALA A 167 -34.84 -45.28 8.22
C ALA A 167 -35.08 -44.87 6.75
N GLY A 168 -35.59 -45.79 5.92
CA GLY A 168 -35.97 -45.51 4.52
C GLY A 168 -37.02 -44.41 4.39
N PHE A 169 -38.04 -44.38 5.27
CA PHE A 169 -39.02 -43.28 5.30
C PHE A 169 -38.41 -41.92 5.65
N ARG A 170 -37.47 -41.87 6.59
CA ARG A 170 -36.72 -40.64 6.91
C ARG A 170 -35.72 -40.23 5.83
N HIS A 171 -35.24 -41.19 5.04
CA HIS A 171 -34.38 -40.91 3.88
C HIS A 171 -35.16 -40.32 2.69
N LEU A 172 -36.47 -40.57 2.60
CA LEU A 172 -37.34 -40.08 1.53
C LEU A 172 -37.39 -38.54 1.49
N GLY A 173 -37.76 -37.91 2.61
CA GLY A 173 -37.84 -36.45 2.76
C GLY A 173 -38.88 -35.76 1.84
N PRO A 174 -39.09 -34.44 2.03
CA PRO A 174 -40.01 -33.66 1.18
C PRO A 174 -39.52 -33.53 -0.27
N GLY A 175 -38.20 -33.58 -0.49
CA GLY A 175 -37.59 -33.52 -1.82
C GLY A 175 -38.04 -34.64 -2.78
N ALA A 176 -38.49 -35.78 -2.26
CA ALA A 176 -39.04 -36.87 -3.08
C ALA A 176 -40.29 -36.49 -3.89
N LEU A 177 -41.03 -35.46 -3.47
CA LEU A 177 -42.18 -34.95 -4.22
C LEU A 177 -41.81 -34.04 -5.38
N LEU A 178 -40.63 -33.40 -5.38
CA LEU A 178 -40.29 -32.26 -6.24
C LEU A 178 -40.63 -32.49 -7.73
N PHE A 179 -40.20 -33.63 -8.27
CA PHE A 179 -40.37 -34.01 -9.68
C PHE A 179 -41.57 -34.94 -9.94
N LEU A 180 -42.32 -35.32 -8.89
CA LEU A 180 -43.58 -36.03 -9.05
C LEU A 180 -44.66 -35.07 -9.56
N ARG A 181 -45.58 -35.60 -10.36
CA ARG A 181 -46.62 -34.84 -11.08
C ARG A 181 -48.03 -35.31 -10.75
N HIS A 182 -48.15 -36.48 -10.13
CA HIS A 182 -49.43 -37.14 -9.88
C HIS A 182 -49.67 -37.47 -8.42
N ILE A 183 -48.63 -37.49 -7.57
CA ILE A 183 -48.71 -37.49 -6.11
C ILE A 183 -48.48 -36.06 -5.58
N ASP A 184 -49.40 -35.58 -4.74
CA ASP A 184 -49.31 -34.26 -4.06
C ASP A 184 -48.89 -34.39 -2.59
N GLU A 185 -49.26 -35.51 -1.94
CA GLU A 185 -49.09 -35.75 -0.50
C GLU A 185 -48.50 -37.16 -0.27
N ILE A 186 -47.44 -37.26 0.54
CA ILE A 186 -46.89 -38.54 1.05
C ILE A 186 -46.87 -38.50 2.57
N ASN A 187 -47.58 -39.44 3.20
CA ASN A 187 -47.56 -39.60 4.65
C ASN A 187 -46.93 -40.96 5.01
N TRP A 188 -46.19 -41.01 6.10
CA TRP A 188 -45.71 -42.27 6.66
C TRP A 188 -45.85 -42.27 8.18
N SER A 189 -46.11 -43.44 8.75
CA SER A 189 -46.31 -43.62 10.19
C SER A 189 -45.85 -44.99 10.66
N VAL A 190 -45.27 -45.03 11.86
CA VAL A 190 -44.85 -46.26 12.55
C VAL A 190 -45.68 -46.41 13.82
N GLU A 191 -46.26 -47.59 14.05
CA GLU A 191 -47.10 -47.87 15.21
C GLU A 191 -46.32 -47.68 16.53
N GLY A 192 -46.72 -46.70 17.33
CA GLY A 192 -46.01 -46.31 18.56
C GLY A 192 -44.65 -45.64 18.34
N GLY A 193 -44.31 -45.29 17.09
CA GLY A 193 -43.03 -44.71 16.69
C GLY A 193 -43.20 -43.37 15.95
N PRO A 194 -42.21 -42.96 15.14
CA PRO A 194 -42.27 -41.70 14.41
C PRO A 194 -43.27 -41.74 13.22
N SER A 195 -43.72 -40.55 12.82
CA SER A 195 -44.43 -40.29 11.57
C SER A 195 -43.83 -39.08 10.83
N GLY A 196 -44.10 -38.99 9.53
CA GLY A 196 -43.77 -37.86 8.68
C GLY A 196 -44.87 -37.54 7.67
N PHE A 197 -44.89 -36.28 7.24
CA PHE A 197 -45.83 -35.69 6.31
C PHE A 197 -45.05 -34.84 5.32
N TYR A 198 -45.24 -35.11 4.02
CA TYR A 198 -44.66 -34.34 2.92
C TYR A 198 -45.78 -33.86 2.00
N LEU A 199 -45.76 -32.57 1.66
CA LEU A 199 -46.77 -31.92 0.80
C LEU A 199 -46.08 -31.12 -0.31
N ARG A 200 -46.62 -31.21 -1.52
CA ARG A 200 -46.23 -30.40 -2.68
C ARG A 200 -47.31 -29.39 -2.99
N ASN A 201 -46.98 -28.10 -2.85
CA ASN A 201 -47.88 -27.03 -3.25
C ASN A 201 -48.07 -27.03 -4.78
N THR A 202 -49.22 -26.52 -5.23
CA THR A 202 -49.47 -26.30 -6.66
C THR A 202 -48.37 -25.41 -7.25
N PRO A 203 -47.64 -25.85 -8.30
CA PRO A 203 -46.55 -25.05 -8.87
C PRO A 203 -47.01 -23.70 -9.39
N GLU A 204 -46.23 -22.67 -9.06
CA GLU A 204 -46.46 -21.29 -9.50
C GLU A 204 -45.75 -21.08 -10.84
N THR A 205 -46.50 -20.94 -11.93
CA THR A 205 -45.93 -20.72 -13.27
C THR A 205 -45.34 -19.31 -13.37
N LEU A 206 -44.02 -19.22 -13.56
CA LEU A 206 -43.30 -17.95 -13.74
C LEU A 206 -43.03 -17.64 -15.23
N GLY A 207 -43.09 -18.64 -16.10
CA GLY A 207 -42.90 -18.48 -17.55
C GLY A 207 -43.22 -19.76 -18.34
N PRO A 208 -43.04 -19.76 -19.67
CA PRO A 208 -43.45 -20.87 -20.54
C PRO A 208 -42.77 -22.22 -20.24
N ASN A 209 -41.57 -22.17 -19.66
CA ASN A 209 -40.71 -23.30 -19.35
C ASN A 209 -40.18 -23.27 -17.90
N VAL A 210 -40.74 -22.43 -17.01
CA VAL A 210 -40.24 -22.20 -15.65
C VAL A 210 -41.35 -22.01 -14.62
N GLN A 211 -41.19 -22.66 -13.47
CA GLN A 211 -42.15 -22.69 -12.36
C GLN A 211 -41.43 -22.66 -11.01
N ARG A 212 -42.03 -22.05 -9.98
CA ARG A 212 -41.62 -22.23 -8.57
C ARG A 212 -42.42 -23.37 -7.96
N VAL A 213 -41.74 -24.34 -7.36
CA VAL A 213 -42.32 -25.48 -6.64
C VAL A 213 -41.92 -25.37 -5.17
N THR A 214 -42.89 -25.39 -4.27
CA THR A 214 -42.63 -25.51 -2.82
C THR A 214 -42.98 -26.92 -2.38
N VAL A 215 -42.03 -27.60 -1.71
CA VAL A 215 -42.29 -28.85 -0.97
C VAL A 215 -42.08 -28.62 0.52
N ILE A 216 -43.07 -29.00 1.31
CA ILE A 216 -43.14 -28.83 2.76
C ILE A 216 -42.92 -30.20 3.40
N GLY A 217 -42.07 -30.27 4.43
CA GLY A 217 -41.85 -31.49 5.19
C GLY A 217 -41.97 -31.28 6.71
N GLN A 218 -42.72 -32.14 7.36
CA GLN A 218 -42.89 -32.18 8.81
C GLN A 218 -42.64 -33.61 9.31
N GLU A 219 -41.71 -33.79 10.25
CA GLU A 219 -41.35 -35.11 10.79
C GLU A 219 -41.30 -35.14 12.33
N SER A 220 -41.61 -36.30 12.89
CA SER A 220 -41.61 -36.53 14.34
C SER A 220 -40.22 -36.33 14.94
N GLY A 221 -40.05 -35.24 15.68
CA GLY A 221 -38.80 -34.84 16.33
C GLY A 221 -37.88 -33.97 15.47
N GLN A 222 -38.36 -33.43 14.35
CA GLN A 222 -37.66 -32.46 13.50
C GLN A 222 -38.45 -31.15 13.40
N PRO A 223 -37.81 -30.01 13.07
CA PRO A 223 -38.52 -28.82 12.66
C PRO A 223 -39.29 -29.05 11.34
N GLU A 224 -40.28 -28.20 11.08
CA GLU A 224 -40.93 -28.09 9.78
C GLU A 224 -39.98 -27.41 8.78
N VAL A 225 -39.94 -27.90 7.53
CA VAL A 225 -38.99 -27.46 6.51
C VAL A 225 -39.72 -27.15 5.19
N ASP A 226 -39.74 -25.86 4.83
CA ASP A 226 -40.17 -25.37 3.53
C ASP A 226 -38.98 -25.32 2.57
N GLN A 227 -39.00 -26.14 1.51
CA GLN A 227 -38.02 -26.07 0.42
C GLN A 227 -38.67 -25.44 -0.81
N ASN A 228 -38.08 -24.36 -1.31
CA ASN A 228 -38.54 -23.67 -2.51
C ASN A 228 -37.56 -23.92 -3.65
N TRP A 229 -38.09 -24.26 -4.82
CA TRP A 229 -37.32 -24.71 -5.98
C TRP A 229 -37.74 -23.95 -7.23
N LEU A 230 -36.77 -23.38 -7.94
CA LEU A 230 -36.97 -22.81 -9.26
C LEU A 230 -36.68 -23.89 -10.31
N VAL A 231 -37.74 -24.40 -10.93
CA VAL A 231 -37.71 -25.57 -11.83
C VAL A 231 -37.92 -25.12 -13.28
N PHE A 232 -36.90 -25.31 -14.10
CA PHE A 232 -36.96 -25.16 -15.56
C PHE A 232 -37.27 -26.51 -16.20
N HIS A 233 -38.08 -26.55 -17.26
CA HIS A 233 -38.49 -27.80 -17.90
C HIS A 233 -38.55 -27.74 -19.43
N ARG A 234 -38.23 -28.86 -20.11
CA ARG A 234 -38.38 -29.02 -21.56
C ARG A 234 -39.01 -30.35 -21.90
N ASP A 235 -40.10 -30.35 -22.66
CA ASP A 235 -40.69 -31.56 -23.25
C ASP A 235 -39.69 -32.22 -24.22
N VAL A 236 -39.47 -33.53 -24.07
CA VAL A 236 -38.56 -34.32 -24.93
C VAL A 236 -39.31 -35.42 -25.69
N PHE A 237 -38.87 -35.69 -26.91
CA PHE A 237 -39.60 -36.48 -27.91
C PHE A 237 -38.73 -37.60 -28.50
N SER A 238 -39.35 -38.71 -28.88
CA SER A 238 -38.68 -39.81 -29.58
C SER A 238 -38.38 -39.47 -31.04
N ALA A 239 -37.63 -40.32 -31.74
CA ALA A 239 -37.33 -40.16 -33.16
C ALA A 239 -38.59 -40.13 -34.06
N GLU A 240 -39.70 -40.71 -33.59
CA GLU A 240 -41.02 -40.71 -34.25
C GLU A 240 -41.88 -39.49 -33.85
N GLY A 241 -41.32 -38.50 -33.15
CA GLY A 241 -42.00 -37.29 -32.73
C GLY A 241 -43.00 -37.47 -31.57
N LYS A 242 -42.96 -38.60 -30.85
CA LYS A 242 -43.85 -38.84 -29.69
C LYS A 242 -43.22 -38.26 -28.43
N LYS A 243 -43.96 -37.50 -27.64
CA LYS A 243 -43.50 -37.01 -26.33
C LYS A 243 -43.21 -38.19 -25.40
N VAL A 244 -41.97 -38.27 -24.90
CA VAL A 244 -41.51 -39.31 -23.97
C VAL A 244 -41.54 -38.81 -22.52
N GLY A 245 -41.26 -37.53 -22.30
CA GLY A 245 -41.24 -36.96 -20.96
C GLY A 245 -40.83 -35.50 -20.95
N ARG A 246 -40.09 -35.10 -19.90
CA ARG A 246 -39.39 -33.82 -19.81
C ARG A 246 -37.99 -34.05 -19.27
N VAL A 247 -37.02 -33.23 -19.67
CA VAL A 247 -35.84 -32.93 -18.83
C VAL A 247 -36.16 -31.71 -17.99
N GLU A 248 -35.76 -31.73 -16.72
CA GLU A 248 -36.08 -30.69 -15.75
C GLU A 248 -34.82 -30.34 -14.92
N ILE A 249 -34.61 -29.05 -14.65
CA ILE A 249 -33.49 -28.51 -13.88
C ILE A 249 -34.06 -27.75 -12.69
N ALA A 250 -33.73 -28.14 -11.46
CA ALA A 250 -34.24 -27.51 -10.25
C ALA A 250 -33.12 -26.90 -9.39
N PHE A 251 -33.12 -25.57 -9.31
CA PHE A 251 -32.28 -24.81 -8.39
C PHE A 251 -33.01 -24.63 -7.05
N SER A 252 -32.35 -24.89 -5.92
CA SER A 252 -32.87 -24.48 -4.61
C SER A 252 -32.87 -22.96 -4.52
N VAL A 253 -33.93 -22.36 -3.98
CA VAL A 253 -34.03 -20.91 -3.78
C VAL A 253 -34.50 -20.56 -2.38
N VAL A 254 -33.89 -19.53 -1.81
CA VAL A 254 -34.24 -18.95 -0.51
C VAL A 254 -34.77 -17.52 -0.68
N ALA A 255 -35.75 -17.13 0.14
CA ALA A 255 -36.28 -15.78 0.12
C ALA A 255 -35.22 -14.78 0.63
N VAL A 256 -35.03 -13.67 -0.09
CA VAL A 256 -34.02 -12.67 0.27
C VAL A 256 -34.49 -11.89 1.50
N LYS A 257 -33.69 -11.92 2.56
CA LYS A 257 -33.97 -11.19 3.80
C LYS A 257 -34.14 -9.69 3.52
N ASP A 258 -35.13 -9.09 4.19
CA ASP A 258 -35.51 -7.68 4.06
C ASP A 258 -35.97 -7.24 2.64
N ALA A 259 -36.19 -8.18 1.70
CA ALA A 259 -36.68 -7.93 0.34
C ALA A 259 -37.82 -8.90 -0.08
N PRO A 260 -39.08 -8.64 0.34
CA PRO A 260 -40.22 -9.52 0.07
C PRO A 260 -40.41 -9.83 -1.42
N GLY A 261 -40.61 -11.12 -1.74
CA GLY A 261 -40.82 -11.59 -3.11
C GLY A 261 -39.55 -11.79 -3.94
N ARG A 262 -38.37 -11.33 -3.49
CA ARG A 262 -37.09 -11.67 -4.11
C ARG A 262 -36.56 -13.02 -3.60
N TRP A 263 -35.88 -13.73 -4.48
CA TRP A 263 -35.31 -15.05 -4.24
C TRP A 263 -33.86 -15.08 -4.69
N ALA A 264 -33.00 -15.77 -3.95
CA ALA A 264 -31.61 -16.04 -4.31
C ALA A 264 -31.41 -17.57 -4.45
N VAL A 265 -30.55 -17.98 -5.38
CA VAL A 265 -30.22 -19.40 -5.58
C VAL A 265 -29.27 -19.88 -4.48
N GLN A 266 -29.58 -21.04 -3.89
CA GLN A 266 -28.73 -21.69 -2.90
C GLN A 266 -28.04 -22.91 -3.53
N PRO A 267 -26.70 -22.91 -3.68
CA PRO A 267 -25.96 -24.04 -4.23
C PRO A 267 -26.12 -25.29 -3.37
N LEU A 268 -26.49 -26.41 -3.99
CA LEU A 268 -26.55 -27.71 -3.32
C LEU A 268 -25.13 -28.26 -3.08
N ALA A 269 -24.88 -28.78 -1.87
CA ALA A 269 -23.65 -29.49 -1.54
C ALA A 269 -23.53 -30.87 -2.23
N ARG A 270 -24.67 -31.45 -2.66
CA ARG A 270 -24.77 -32.68 -3.45
C ARG A 270 -25.91 -32.59 -4.45
N SER A 271 -25.72 -33.18 -5.63
CA SER A 271 -26.62 -33.12 -6.78
C SER A 271 -26.69 -34.48 -7.49
N PRO A 272 -27.36 -35.48 -6.88
CA PRO A 272 -27.66 -36.74 -7.57
C PRO A 272 -28.51 -36.49 -8.81
N LEU A 273 -28.25 -37.22 -9.88
CA LEU A 273 -29.13 -37.31 -11.05
C LEU A 273 -30.45 -37.97 -10.64
N VAL A 274 -31.58 -37.36 -11.01
CA VAL A 274 -32.91 -37.81 -10.62
C VAL A 274 -33.61 -38.50 -11.80
N VAL A 275 -34.11 -39.72 -11.56
CA VAL A 275 -34.93 -40.48 -12.52
C VAL A 275 -36.22 -40.90 -11.81
N PHE A 276 -37.15 -39.93 -11.73
CA PHE A 276 -38.23 -39.80 -10.73
C PHE A 276 -37.70 -39.59 -9.30
N PHE A 277 -36.82 -40.46 -8.83
CA PHE A 277 -36.13 -40.35 -7.53
C PHE A 277 -34.60 -40.24 -7.70
N PRO A 278 -33.87 -39.77 -6.68
CA PRO A 278 -32.41 -39.66 -6.74
C PRO A 278 -31.73 -41.01 -7.03
N THR A 279 -30.76 -41.00 -7.94
CA THR A 279 -29.84 -42.12 -8.20
C THR A 279 -28.50 -41.89 -7.48
N VAL A 280 -27.63 -42.91 -7.41
CA VAL A 280 -26.27 -42.73 -6.88
C VAL A 280 -25.30 -42.06 -7.86
N VAL A 281 -25.75 -41.64 -9.05
CA VAL A 281 -24.95 -40.86 -10.00
C VAL A 281 -24.90 -39.40 -9.56
N GLU A 282 -23.80 -39.00 -8.92
CA GLU A 282 -23.52 -37.59 -8.65
C GLU A 282 -23.33 -36.82 -9.98
N SER A 283 -24.00 -35.68 -10.15
CA SER A 283 -23.84 -34.80 -11.33
C SER A 283 -22.76 -33.72 -11.15
N HIS A 284 -22.33 -33.45 -9.90
CA HIS A 284 -21.36 -32.44 -9.51
C HIS A 284 -21.74 -30.98 -9.84
N LEU A 285 -23.05 -30.72 -9.96
CA LEU A 285 -23.67 -29.41 -10.14
C LEU A 285 -24.15 -28.84 -8.79
N GLY A 286 -24.54 -27.57 -8.73
CA GLY A 286 -25.22 -27.00 -7.54
C GLY A 286 -26.75 -27.04 -7.61
N PHE A 287 -27.30 -27.75 -8.60
CA PHE A 287 -28.74 -27.91 -8.85
C PHE A 287 -29.06 -29.37 -9.20
N LEU A 288 -30.33 -29.77 -9.10
CA LEU A 288 -30.76 -31.12 -9.49
C LEU A 288 -31.08 -31.18 -10.99
N VAL A 289 -30.58 -32.23 -11.65
CA VAL A 289 -30.99 -32.61 -13.01
C VAL A 289 -31.96 -33.78 -12.91
N GLN A 290 -33.08 -33.69 -13.61
CA GLN A 290 -34.05 -34.76 -13.78
C GLN A 290 -34.30 -35.03 -15.27
N GLY A 291 -34.60 -36.28 -15.62
CA GLY A 291 -35.09 -36.59 -16.96
C GLY A 291 -35.45 -38.06 -17.21
N PRO A 292 -35.87 -38.41 -18.44
CA PRO A 292 -36.32 -39.76 -18.82
C PRO A 292 -35.16 -40.73 -19.06
N TYR A 293 -34.12 -40.66 -18.22
CA TYR A 293 -32.86 -41.38 -18.44
C TYR A 293 -33.05 -42.90 -18.31
N ARG A 294 -32.40 -43.64 -19.21
CA ARG A 294 -32.31 -45.09 -19.17
C ARG A 294 -31.24 -45.49 -18.16
N THR A 295 -31.63 -46.19 -17.10
CA THR A 295 -30.72 -46.67 -16.06
C THR A 295 -30.27 -48.12 -16.31
N THR A 296 -29.32 -48.57 -15.51
CA THR A 296 -29.07 -49.99 -15.21
C THR A 296 -30.32 -50.67 -14.59
N PRO A 297 -30.41 -52.02 -14.59
CA PRO A 297 -31.50 -52.75 -13.96
C PRO A 297 -31.64 -52.51 -12.44
N SER A 298 -30.50 -52.25 -11.77
CA SER A 298 -30.36 -51.87 -10.37
C SER A 298 -30.67 -50.38 -10.09
N ARG A 299 -30.91 -49.59 -11.13
CA ARG A 299 -31.13 -48.12 -11.11
C ARG A 299 -29.97 -47.28 -10.56
N ASP A 300 -28.83 -47.91 -10.26
CA ASP A 300 -27.62 -47.25 -9.73
C ASP A 300 -26.95 -46.27 -10.70
N ASN A 301 -27.10 -46.45 -12.01
CA ASN A 301 -26.27 -45.77 -13.00
C ASN A 301 -26.99 -45.55 -14.32
N ILE A 302 -26.52 -44.57 -15.10
CA ILE A 302 -26.95 -44.36 -16.49
C ILE A 302 -25.81 -44.78 -17.45
N PRO A 303 -26.06 -45.71 -18.40
CA PRO A 303 -25.04 -46.13 -19.36
C PRO A 303 -24.54 -44.94 -20.20
N PRO A 304 -23.22 -44.65 -20.20
CA PRO A 304 -22.68 -43.45 -20.87
C PRO A 304 -22.73 -43.53 -22.40
N GLY A 305 -22.84 -44.74 -22.95
CA GLY A 305 -22.93 -45.01 -24.39
C GLY A 305 -24.36 -45.12 -24.94
N ASP A 306 -25.41 -44.95 -24.13
CA ASP A 306 -26.79 -44.97 -24.64
C ASP A 306 -27.12 -43.66 -25.37
N PRO A 307 -27.53 -43.69 -26.66
CA PRO A 307 -27.78 -42.47 -27.44
C PRO A 307 -28.94 -41.60 -26.93
N TRP A 308 -29.91 -42.19 -26.23
CA TRP A 308 -31.03 -41.45 -25.65
C TRP A 308 -30.57 -40.65 -24.43
N ASN A 309 -29.79 -41.25 -23.53
CA ASN A 309 -29.13 -40.55 -22.42
C ASN A 309 -28.26 -39.38 -22.92
N GLN A 310 -27.49 -39.58 -24.00
CA GLN A 310 -26.68 -38.52 -24.61
C GLN A 310 -27.53 -37.39 -25.19
N HIS A 311 -28.66 -37.70 -25.85
CA HIS A 311 -29.63 -36.69 -26.28
C HIS A 311 -30.22 -35.92 -25.10
N LEU A 312 -30.62 -36.59 -24.01
CA LEU A 312 -31.16 -35.95 -22.81
C LEU A 312 -30.15 -35.02 -22.13
N VAL A 313 -28.87 -35.39 -22.03
CA VAL A 313 -27.83 -34.46 -21.54
C VAL A 313 -27.73 -33.24 -22.46
N LYS A 314 -27.79 -33.40 -23.78
CA LYS A 314 -27.75 -32.26 -24.70
C LYS A 314 -28.95 -31.31 -24.53
N GLU A 315 -30.16 -31.85 -24.37
CA GLU A 315 -31.34 -31.02 -24.09
C GLU A 315 -31.23 -30.31 -22.73
N THR A 316 -30.68 -30.98 -21.73
CA THR A 316 -30.38 -30.40 -20.41
C THR A 316 -29.33 -29.28 -20.52
N SER A 317 -28.28 -29.46 -21.33
CA SER A 317 -27.28 -28.42 -21.61
C SER A 317 -27.90 -27.16 -22.22
N SER A 318 -28.81 -27.32 -23.19
CA SER A 318 -29.51 -26.19 -23.80
C SER A 318 -30.51 -25.54 -22.85
N LEU A 319 -31.22 -26.34 -22.03
CA LEU A 319 -32.14 -25.83 -21.01
C LEU A 319 -31.40 -25.05 -19.92
N LEU A 320 -30.16 -25.43 -19.58
CA LEU A 320 -29.32 -24.69 -18.63
C LEU A 320 -28.96 -23.28 -19.16
N VAL A 321 -28.64 -23.14 -20.45
CA VAL A 321 -28.36 -21.82 -21.06
C VAL A 321 -29.64 -20.97 -21.10
N GLU A 322 -30.80 -21.57 -21.37
CA GLU A 322 -32.10 -20.86 -21.25
C GLU A 322 -32.43 -20.44 -19.82
N ALA A 323 -32.10 -21.27 -18.82
CA ALA A 323 -32.24 -20.92 -17.41
C ALA A 323 -31.34 -19.74 -17.02
N LEU A 324 -30.08 -19.73 -17.49
CA LEU A 324 -29.15 -18.62 -17.26
C LEU A 324 -29.62 -17.31 -17.90
N ARG A 325 -30.16 -17.35 -19.14
CA ARG A 325 -30.79 -16.19 -19.78
C ARG A 325 -31.97 -15.66 -18.97
N TRP A 326 -32.87 -16.54 -18.53
CA TRP A 326 -34.03 -16.14 -17.71
C TRP A 326 -33.61 -15.54 -16.36
N MET A 327 -32.65 -16.17 -15.67
CA MET A 327 -32.10 -15.65 -14.42
C MET A 327 -31.42 -14.29 -14.60
N ARG A 328 -30.75 -14.04 -15.72
CA ARG A 328 -30.21 -12.72 -16.06
C ARG A 328 -31.32 -11.69 -16.18
N ASP A 329 -32.35 -12.01 -16.95
CA ASP A 329 -33.42 -11.06 -17.31
C ASP A 329 -34.32 -10.73 -16.09
N GLU A 330 -34.44 -11.66 -15.13
CA GLU A 330 -35.11 -11.47 -13.83
C GLU A 330 -34.15 -10.97 -12.70
N ALA A 331 -32.90 -10.62 -13.02
CA ALA A 331 -31.86 -10.18 -12.08
C ALA A 331 -31.58 -11.15 -10.89
N MET A 332 -31.70 -12.45 -11.16
CA MET A 332 -31.34 -13.57 -10.26
C MET A 332 -29.99 -14.22 -10.60
N LEU A 333 -29.37 -13.91 -11.74
CA LEU A 333 -28.07 -14.46 -12.13
C LEU A 333 -26.96 -13.78 -11.31
N ASP A 334 -26.53 -14.45 -10.25
CA ASP A 334 -25.51 -13.98 -9.32
C ASP A 334 -24.33 -14.97 -9.21
N ILE A 335 -23.42 -14.70 -8.29
CA ILE A 335 -22.29 -15.59 -8.01
C ILE A 335 -22.76 -16.95 -7.45
N SER A 336 -23.86 -17.00 -6.69
CA SER A 336 -24.45 -18.25 -6.21
C SER A 336 -24.90 -19.14 -7.37
N VAL A 337 -25.57 -18.58 -8.39
CA VAL A 337 -25.88 -19.29 -9.64
C VAL A 337 -24.61 -19.78 -10.33
N LEU A 338 -23.56 -18.95 -10.46
CA LEU A 338 -22.30 -19.37 -11.08
C LEU A 338 -21.66 -20.57 -10.35
N ARG A 339 -21.68 -20.59 -9.01
CA ARG A 339 -21.17 -21.72 -8.21
C ARG A 339 -21.95 -23.02 -8.43
N CYS A 340 -23.16 -22.95 -8.99
CA CYS A 340 -23.94 -24.13 -9.34
C CYS A 340 -23.57 -24.76 -10.69
N LEU A 341 -22.73 -24.11 -11.49
CA LEU A 341 -22.43 -24.51 -12.88
C LEU A 341 -21.31 -25.55 -12.98
N PRO A 342 -21.22 -26.29 -14.10
CA PRO A 342 -20.10 -27.18 -14.39
C PRO A 342 -18.83 -26.36 -14.70
N LEU A 343 -18.12 -25.89 -13.66
CA LEU A 343 -16.93 -25.04 -13.78
C LEU A 343 -15.60 -25.79 -13.55
N ASP A 344 -15.63 -27.02 -13.02
CA ASP A 344 -14.40 -27.77 -12.73
C ASP A 344 -14.09 -28.83 -13.78
N ARG A 345 -13.12 -28.54 -14.67
CA ARG A 345 -12.75 -29.42 -15.80
C ARG A 345 -12.26 -30.80 -15.34
N GLU A 346 -11.83 -30.93 -14.09
CA GLU A 346 -11.42 -32.20 -13.48
C GLU A 346 -12.62 -33.10 -13.13
N LYS A 347 -13.80 -32.51 -12.83
CA LYS A 347 -15.08 -33.21 -12.63
C LYS A 347 -15.83 -33.44 -13.95
N PHE A 348 -15.60 -32.59 -14.94
CA PHE A 348 -16.20 -32.65 -16.28
C PHE A 348 -15.15 -32.83 -17.40
N PRO A 349 -14.35 -33.93 -17.39
CA PRO A 349 -13.44 -34.24 -18.49
C PRO A 349 -14.21 -34.57 -19.76
N LYS A 350 -13.58 -34.43 -20.94
CA LYS A 350 -14.24 -34.44 -22.26
C LYS A 350 -15.10 -35.68 -22.56
N ASP A 351 -14.69 -36.85 -22.06
CA ASP A 351 -15.39 -38.12 -22.27
C ASP A 351 -16.42 -38.44 -21.16
N SER A 352 -16.68 -37.50 -20.25
CA SER A 352 -17.67 -37.66 -19.17
C SER A 352 -19.10 -37.44 -19.64
N ARG A 353 -20.06 -38.09 -18.97
CA ARG A 353 -21.51 -38.01 -19.27
C ARG A 353 -22.04 -36.58 -19.38
N PHE A 354 -21.54 -35.67 -18.54
CA PHE A 354 -22.00 -34.28 -18.44
C PHE A 354 -21.04 -33.26 -19.08
N ALA A 355 -20.00 -33.69 -19.80
CA ALA A 355 -19.11 -32.79 -20.55
C ALA A 355 -19.85 -31.80 -21.48
N PRO A 356 -20.96 -32.18 -22.15
CA PRO A 356 -21.73 -31.23 -22.97
C PRO A 356 -22.33 -30.07 -22.17
N MET A 357 -22.53 -30.18 -20.85
CA MET A 357 -23.02 -29.08 -20.01
C MET A 357 -21.90 -28.07 -19.73
N PHE A 358 -20.68 -28.56 -19.45
CA PHE A 358 -19.48 -27.72 -19.31
C PHE A 358 -19.22 -26.90 -20.57
N ASP A 359 -19.15 -27.57 -21.72
CA ASP A 359 -18.78 -26.90 -22.97
C ASP A 359 -19.90 -25.98 -23.49
N ALA A 360 -21.19 -26.27 -23.21
CA ALA A 360 -22.30 -25.35 -23.50
C ALA A 360 -22.27 -24.09 -22.63
N VAL A 361 -22.00 -24.21 -21.32
CA VAL A 361 -21.84 -23.05 -20.42
C VAL A 361 -20.63 -22.21 -20.84
N ARG A 362 -19.52 -22.87 -21.21
CA ARG A 362 -18.30 -22.20 -21.71
C ARG A 362 -18.56 -21.41 -22.99
N GLN A 363 -19.31 -21.98 -23.94
CA GLN A 363 -19.73 -21.29 -25.16
C GLN A 363 -20.69 -20.11 -24.84
N ALA A 364 -21.66 -20.32 -23.96
CA ALA A 364 -22.62 -19.28 -23.58
C ALA A 364 -21.93 -18.05 -22.94
N PHE A 365 -20.90 -18.23 -22.11
CA PHE A 365 -20.13 -17.09 -21.59
C PHE A 365 -19.25 -16.38 -22.64
N GLN A 366 -18.90 -17.04 -23.74
CA GLN A 366 -18.17 -16.41 -24.85
C GLN A 366 -19.10 -15.63 -25.78
N GLU A 367 -20.30 -16.15 -26.04
CA GLU A 367 -21.25 -15.62 -27.02
C GLU A 367 -22.29 -14.66 -26.43
N GLU A 368 -22.62 -14.74 -25.14
CA GLU A 368 -23.72 -13.99 -24.52
C GLU A 368 -23.31 -13.20 -23.26
N PRO A 369 -23.97 -12.05 -22.98
CA PRO A 369 -23.78 -11.32 -21.74
C PRO A 369 -24.39 -12.13 -20.58
N LEU A 370 -23.57 -12.93 -19.91
CA LEU A 370 -23.95 -13.85 -18.83
C LEU A 370 -22.93 -13.87 -17.67
N LEU A 371 -21.81 -13.14 -17.76
CA LEU A 371 -20.90 -12.94 -16.63
C LEU A 371 -21.29 -11.67 -15.85
N PRO A 372 -21.55 -11.73 -14.53
CA PRO A 372 -21.86 -10.56 -13.72
C PRO A 372 -20.68 -9.57 -13.66
N ALA A 373 -20.94 -8.31 -13.98
CA ALA A 373 -19.99 -7.22 -13.92
C ALA A 373 -20.09 -6.43 -12.60
N PHE A 374 -19.02 -5.71 -12.26
CA PHE A 374 -18.94 -4.87 -11.05
C PHE A 374 -19.93 -3.70 -11.05
N ASP A 375 -20.41 -3.28 -12.23
CA ASP A 375 -21.43 -2.23 -12.38
C ASP A 375 -22.88 -2.77 -12.34
N GLY A 376 -23.06 -4.03 -11.95
CA GLY A 376 -24.36 -4.71 -11.87
C GLY A 376 -24.95 -5.13 -13.22
N LYS A 377 -24.23 -4.97 -14.34
CA LYS A 377 -24.64 -5.48 -15.65
C LYS A 377 -24.08 -6.89 -15.90
N TYR A 378 -24.31 -7.39 -17.11
CA TYR A 378 -23.79 -8.67 -17.60
C TYR A 378 -23.00 -8.48 -18.90
N VAL A 379 -21.90 -9.21 -19.04
CA VAL A 379 -20.95 -9.09 -20.17
C VAL A 379 -20.50 -10.46 -20.70
N THR A 380 -19.95 -10.49 -21.92
CA THR A 380 -19.28 -11.69 -22.47
C THR A 380 -17.85 -11.81 -21.91
N ALA A 381 -17.25 -12.99 -22.06
CA ALA A 381 -15.85 -13.25 -21.71
C ALA A 381 -14.87 -12.28 -22.38
N HIS A 382 -15.11 -11.92 -23.65
CA HIS A 382 -14.24 -11.03 -24.42
C HIS A 382 -14.33 -9.56 -23.95
N GLN A 383 -15.46 -9.16 -23.37
CA GLN A 383 -15.66 -7.83 -22.79
C GLN A 383 -15.09 -7.70 -21.37
N ALA A 384 -14.79 -8.83 -20.72
CA ALA A 384 -14.49 -8.91 -19.31
C ALA A 384 -12.98 -8.87 -18.97
N LYS A 385 -12.66 -8.27 -17.82
CA LYS A 385 -11.39 -8.46 -17.11
C LYS A 385 -11.65 -8.67 -15.62
N LEU A 386 -10.75 -9.39 -14.94
CA LEU A 386 -10.79 -9.53 -13.49
C LEU A 386 -9.80 -8.53 -12.86
N ALA A 387 -10.25 -7.66 -11.98
CA ALA A 387 -9.35 -6.78 -11.22
C ALA A 387 -8.81 -7.49 -9.97
N ARG A 388 -7.52 -7.36 -9.69
CA ARG A 388 -6.93 -7.99 -8.49
C ARG A 388 -7.36 -7.34 -7.17
N THR A 389 -7.73 -6.06 -7.18
CA THR A 389 -8.05 -5.29 -5.97
C THR A 389 -9.29 -4.40 -6.20
N GLN A 390 -9.86 -3.85 -5.13
CA GLN A 390 -11.08 -3.06 -5.19
C GLN A 390 -10.85 -1.65 -5.75
N GLU A 391 -9.74 -1.03 -5.37
CA GLU A 391 -9.36 0.31 -5.80
C GLU A 391 -9.15 0.36 -7.33
N LEU A 392 -8.68 -0.73 -7.94
CA LEU A 392 -8.62 -0.87 -9.41
C LEU A 392 -10.02 -0.86 -10.06
N ARG A 393 -11.02 -1.46 -9.42
CA ARG A 393 -12.41 -1.50 -9.92
C ARG A 393 -13.09 -0.14 -9.80
N GLU A 394 -12.83 0.57 -8.71
CA GLU A 394 -13.40 1.90 -8.42
C GLU A 394 -12.68 3.06 -9.10
N LEU A 395 -11.43 2.84 -9.55
CA LEU A 395 -10.64 3.84 -10.28
C LEU A 395 -10.90 3.78 -11.78
N PHE A 396 -10.92 2.59 -12.40
CA PHE A 396 -11.01 2.47 -13.87
C PHE A 396 -12.44 2.19 -14.37
N SER A 397 -13.03 3.15 -15.08
CA SER A 397 -14.37 3.04 -15.68
C SER A 397 -14.41 2.14 -16.92
N PRO A 398 -15.58 1.61 -17.33
CA PRO A 398 -15.79 0.88 -18.59
C PRO A 398 -15.12 1.51 -19.83
N GLU A 399 -15.25 2.83 -19.98
CA GLU A 399 -14.71 3.59 -21.12
C GLU A 399 -13.19 3.71 -21.05
N GLN A 400 -12.63 3.82 -19.84
CA GLN A 400 -11.19 3.81 -19.62
C GLN A 400 -10.59 2.42 -19.90
N LEU A 401 -11.28 1.33 -19.53
CA LEU A 401 -10.87 -0.03 -19.88
C LEU A 401 -10.83 -0.23 -21.41
N ALA A 402 -11.86 0.23 -22.11
CA ALA A 402 -11.93 0.19 -23.58
C ALA A 402 -10.79 1.00 -24.23
N SER A 403 -10.37 2.12 -23.61
CA SER A 403 -9.23 2.91 -24.07
C SER A 403 -7.86 2.30 -23.75
N LEU A 404 -7.76 1.41 -22.75
CA LEU A 404 -6.47 0.83 -22.29
C LEU A 404 -6.23 -0.59 -22.84
N PHE A 405 -7.28 -1.39 -23.00
CA PHE A 405 -7.22 -2.79 -23.43
C PHE A 405 -7.84 -3.05 -24.81
N GLY A 406 -8.41 -2.01 -25.46
CA GLY A 406 -9.08 -2.09 -26.75
C GLY A 406 -10.60 -2.15 -26.63
N SER A 407 -11.31 -1.67 -27.67
CA SER A 407 -12.74 -1.34 -27.64
C SER A 407 -13.72 -2.49 -27.36
N GLU A 408 -13.25 -3.73 -27.35
CA GLU A 408 -14.04 -4.90 -26.95
C GLU A 408 -14.12 -5.03 -25.42
N VAL A 409 -13.00 -4.79 -24.72
CA VAL A 409 -12.89 -4.89 -23.26
C VAL A 409 -13.54 -3.67 -22.62
N SER A 410 -14.59 -3.89 -21.83
CA SER A 410 -15.45 -2.81 -21.33
C SER A 410 -15.98 -3.01 -19.91
N ALA A 411 -15.64 -4.10 -19.21
CA ALA A 411 -16.08 -4.27 -17.83
C ALA A 411 -15.07 -5.00 -16.92
N TRP A 412 -15.05 -4.58 -15.66
CA TRP A 412 -14.61 -5.42 -14.56
C TRP A 412 -15.69 -6.43 -14.21
N LEU A 413 -15.31 -7.68 -13.96
CA LEU A 413 -16.20 -8.68 -13.35
C LEU A 413 -16.50 -8.35 -11.88
N SER A 414 -17.60 -8.91 -11.38
CA SER A 414 -18.05 -8.80 -9.99
C SER A 414 -16.92 -9.08 -8.98
N ASP A 415 -16.93 -8.29 -7.92
CA ASP A 415 -15.94 -8.24 -6.85
C ASP A 415 -15.99 -9.41 -5.87
N ASP A 416 -17.11 -10.13 -5.80
CA ASP A 416 -17.20 -11.40 -5.08
C ASP A 416 -16.34 -12.51 -5.71
N ILE A 417 -15.96 -12.37 -6.99
CA ILE A 417 -15.11 -13.32 -7.73
C ILE A 417 -13.66 -13.19 -7.26
N THR A 418 -13.36 -13.80 -6.12
CA THR A 418 -12.07 -13.70 -5.43
C THR A 418 -11.35 -15.05 -5.35
N GLU A 419 -10.05 -14.99 -5.05
CA GLU A 419 -9.21 -16.17 -4.80
C GLU A 419 -9.54 -16.88 -3.48
N VAL A 420 -10.30 -16.24 -2.58
CA VAL A 420 -10.69 -16.79 -1.27
C VAL A 420 -12.14 -17.27 -1.27
N LYS A 421 -13.12 -16.43 -1.66
CA LYS A 421 -14.55 -16.79 -1.65
C LYS A 421 -14.92 -17.79 -2.75
N THR A 422 -14.32 -17.66 -3.93
CA THR A 422 -14.71 -18.41 -5.15
C THR A 422 -13.52 -18.82 -6.04
N PRO A 423 -12.50 -19.51 -5.51
CA PRO A 423 -11.35 -19.96 -6.29
C PRO A 423 -11.73 -20.81 -7.51
N GLU A 424 -12.84 -21.55 -7.44
CA GLU A 424 -13.40 -22.36 -8.53
C GLU A 424 -13.83 -21.52 -9.73
N ILE A 425 -14.56 -20.42 -9.51
CA ILE A 425 -14.96 -19.50 -10.57
C ILE A 425 -13.72 -18.84 -11.17
N ARG A 426 -12.84 -18.28 -10.33
CA ARG A 426 -11.62 -17.60 -10.80
C ARG A 426 -10.71 -18.55 -11.60
N LYS A 427 -10.53 -19.80 -11.17
CA LYS A 427 -9.79 -20.86 -11.91
C LYS A 427 -10.40 -21.08 -13.29
N TYR A 428 -11.72 -21.15 -13.40
CA TYR A 428 -12.43 -21.35 -14.66
C TYR A 428 -12.29 -20.15 -15.61
N LEU A 429 -12.62 -18.94 -15.16
CA LEU A 429 -12.56 -17.71 -15.98
C LEU A 429 -11.16 -17.52 -16.59
N MET A 430 -10.11 -17.70 -15.79
CA MET A 430 -8.72 -17.51 -16.24
C MET A 430 -8.18 -18.63 -17.15
N ARG A 431 -8.73 -19.85 -17.10
CA ARG A 431 -8.18 -21.02 -17.83
C ARG A 431 -9.03 -21.50 -19.01
N GLU A 432 -10.35 -21.31 -18.94
CA GLU A 432 -11.32 -21.87 -19.89
C GLU A 432 -11.98 -20.79 -20.76
N LEU A 433 -11.98 -19.53 -20.28
CA LEU A 433 -12.47 -18.34 -20.99
C LEU A 433 -11.37 -17.31 -21.37
N ASP A 434 -10.10 -17.55 -20.99
CA ASP A 434 -8.94 -16.66 -21.24
C ASP A 434 -9.07 -15.24 -20.63
N ILE A 435 -9.78 -15.11 -19.51
CA ILE A 435 -10.02 -13.82 -18.84
C ILE A 435 -8.82 -13.49 -17.92
N ASP A 436 -8.03 -12.53 -18.37
CA ASP A 436 -6.95 -11.87 -17.61
C ASP A 436 -7.34 -11.42 -16.19
N GLU A 437 -6.48 -11.73 -15.21
CA GLU A 437 -6.37 -10.96 -13.97
C GLU A 437 -5.45 -9.75 -14.19
N ILE A 438 -6.00 -8.54 -14.07
CA ILE A 438 -5.26 -7.28 -14.16
C ILE A 438 -4.79 -6.86 -12.77
N ARG A 439 -3.51 -6.48 -12.72
CA ARG A 439 -2.79 -6.00 -11.54
C ARG A 439 -2.21 -4.60 -11.80
N PRO A 440 -1.87 -3.82 -10.76
CA PRO A 440 -1.26 -2.50 -10.93
C PRO A 440 -0.07 -2.51 -11.89
N GLU A 441 0.82 -3.50 -11.79
CA GLU A 441 2.02 -3.64 -12.63
C GLU A 441 1.73 -3.92 -14.12
N LYS A 442 0.49 -4.32 -14.48
CA LYS A 442 0.04 -4.56 -15.86
C LYS A 442 -0.73 -3.36 -16.44
N ILE A 443 -1.49 -2.62 -15.63
CA ILE A 443 -2.29 -1.48 -16.11
C ILE A 443 -1.55 -0.14 -16.07
N ILE A 444 -0.68 0.08 -15.07
CA ILE A 444 0.05 1.35 -14.92
C ILE A 444 0.96 1.65 -16.13
N PRO A 445 1.69 0.69 -16.74
CA PRO A 445 2.44 0.92 -17.99
C PRO A 445 1.59 1.29 -19.22
N LEU A 446 0.27 1.12 -19.19
CA LEU A 446 -0.64 1.48 -20.29
C LEU A 446 -1.11 2.95 -20.22
N LEU A 447 -0.81 3.66 -19.13
CA LEU A 447 -1.18 5.06 -18.90
C LEU A 447 -0.35 6.02 -19.77
N SER A 448 -0.62 6.03 -21.06
CA SER A 448 0.00 6.93 -22.04
C SER A 448 -0.31 8.41 -21.74
N ARG A 449 0.55 9.32 -22.23
CA ARG A 449 0.31 10.77 -22.14
C ARG A 449 -1.10 11.14 -22.64
N ALA A 450 -1.50 10.64 -23.80
CA ALA A 450 -2.79 10.97 -24.41
C ALA A 450 -3.99 10.43 -23.60
N PHE A 451 -3.84 9.26 -22.95
CA PHE A 451 -4.84 8.76 -22.01
C PHE A 451 -4.94 9.68 -20.79
N LEU A 452 -3.82 10.03 -20.15
CA LEU A 452 -3.79 10.85 -18.94
C LEU A 452 -4.28 12.29 -19.17
N GLU A 453 -3.86 12.93 -20.26
CA GLU A 453 -4.27 14.30 -20.62
C GLU A 453 -5.78 14.41 -20.86
N ALA A 454 -6.47 13.32 -21.22
CA ALA A 454 -7.91 13.27 -21.42
C ALA A 454 -8.73 13.12 -20.11
N GLN A 455 -8.10 12.82 -18.97
CA GLN A 455 -8.85 12.55 -17.71
C GLN A 455 -9.20 13.84 -16.94
N PRO A 456 -10.29 13.85 -16.16
CA PRO A 456 -10.61 14.96 -15.25
C PRO A 456 -9.63 15.02 -14.07
N ASP A 457 -9.44 16.21 -13.49
CA ASP A 457 -8.47 16.43 -12.40
C ASP A 457 -8.78 15.61 -11.13
N GLU A 458 -10.06 15.39 -10.83
CA GLU A 458 -10.51 14.52 -9.73
C GLU A 458 -10.01 13.07 -9.89
N TRP A 459 -10.07 12.53 -11.11
CA TRP A 459 -9.58 11.18 -11.40
C TRP A 459 -8.06 11.10 -11.29
N ILE A 460 -7.33 12.14 -11.69
CA ILE A 460 -5.87 12.20 -11.52
C ILE A 460 -5.49 12.27 -10.03
N SER A 461 -6.25 12.98 -9.17
CA SER A 461 -6.06 12.94 -7.71
C SER A 461 -6.25 11.53 -7.16
N ARG A 462 -7.36 10.86 -7.52
CA ARG A 462 -7.63 9.47 -7.10
C ARG A 462 -6.57 8.48 -7.61
N LEU A 463 -6.01 8.70 -8.80
CA LEU A 463 -4.86 7.93 -9.30
C LEU A 463 -3.60 8.16 -8.45
N TYR A 464 -3.32 9.39 -8.02
CA TYR A 464 -2.16 9.70 -7.17
C TYR A 464 -2.31 9.10 -5.77
N GLU A 465 -3.51 9.16 -5.19
CA GLU A 465 -3.88 8.49 -3.94
C GLU A 465 -3.68 6.97 -4.04
N PHE A 466 -4.25 6.34 -5.08
CA PHE A 466 -4.07 4.92 -5.37
C PHE A 466 -2.60 4.53 -5.52
N LEU A 467 -1.81 5.32 -6.26
CA LEU A 467 -0.38 5.09 -6.49
C LEU A 467 0.48 5.30 -5.23
N GLY A 468 0.05 6.16 -4.30
CA GLY A 468 0.67 6.31 -2.97
C GLY A 468 0.73 5.00 -2.19
N GLY A 469 -0.37 4.23 -2.22
CA GLY A 469 -0.46 2.92 -1.59
C GLY A 469 0.33 1.79 -2.27
N GLN A 470 0.81 1.98 -3.50
CA GLN A 470 1.42 0.88 -4.26
C GLN A 470 2.84 0.53 -3.83
N GLY A 471 3.12 -0.78 -3.89
CA GLY A 471 4.40 -1.38 -3.52
C GLY A 471 5.55 -1.05 -4.49
N ARG A 472 6.76 -1.46 -4.11
CA ARG A 472 8.01 -1.13 -4.80
C ARG A 472 8.04 -1.54 -6.29
N ALA A 473 7.32 -2.59 -6.68
CA ALA A 473 7.24 -3.06 -8.07
C ALA A 473 6.64 -1.99 -9.01
N VAL A 474 5.50 -1.40 -8.63
CA VAL A 474 4.86 -0.30 -9.36
C VAL A 474 5.75 0.94 -9.33
N ARG A 475 6.31 1.31 -8.17
CA ARG A 475 7.10 2.54 -8.00
C ARG A 475 8.29 2.65 -8.97
N VAL A 476 8.93 1.53 -9.33
CA VAL A 476 10.03 1.49 -10.32
C VAL A 476 9.56 1.77 -11.76
N GLN A 477 8.27 1.55 -12.07
CA GLN A 477 7.70 1.88 -13.38
C GLN A 477 7.35 3.37 -13.52
N LEU A 478 7.15 4.10 -12.41
CA LEU A 478 6.62 5.47 -12.44
C LEU A 478 7.60 6.50 -13.02
N ASP A 479 8.92 6.25 -12.91
CA ASP A 479 9.95 7.15 -13.46
C ASP A 479 9.89 7.27 -15.00
N THR A 480 9.29 6.31 -15.71
CA THR A 480 9.16 6.34 -17.18
C THR A 480 7.79 6.79 -17.68
N ILE A 481 6.81 6.96 -16.79
CA ILE A 481 5.43 7.28 -17.13
C ILE A 481 5.21 8.79 -17.00
N PRO A 482 4.55 9.46 -17.96
CA PRO A 482 4.27 10.90 -17.92
C PRO A 482 3.13 11.22 -16.94
N LEU A 483 3.29 10.84 -15.68
CA LEU A 483 2.22 10.82 -14.69
C LEU A 483 1.84 12.21 -14.16
N VAL A 484 2.79 13.15 -14.17
CA VAL A 484 2.66 14.44 -13.47
C VAL A 484 1.91 15.44 -14.34
N ARG A 485 0.72 15.88 -13.89
CA ARG A 485 -0.08 16.89 -14.58
C ARG A 485 0.38 18.29 -14.21
N LEU A 486 0.77 19.07 -15.21
CA LEU A 486 1.13 20.48 -15.05
C LEU A 486 -0.11 21.38 -15.04
N GLU A 487 0.01 22.61 -14.52
CA GLU A 487 -1.10 23.58 -14.44
C GLU A 487 -1.78 23.83 -15.80
N ASN A 488 -1.02 23.81 -16.90
CA ASN A 488 -1.54 23.91 -18.28
C ASN A 488 -2.31 22.66 -18.78
N GLY A 489 -2.40 21.60 -17.97
CA GLY A 489 -3.11 20.35 -18.26
C GLY A 489 -2.25 19.25 -18.90
N SER A 490 -1.04 19.53 -19.37
CA SER A 490 -0.17 18.55 -20.03
C SER A 490 0.63 17.69 -19.05
N HIS A 491 1.17 16.57 -19.54
CA HIS A 491 1.68 15.49 -18.70
C HIS A 491 3.18 15.19 -18.90
N VAL A 492 3.95 15.18 -17.81
CA VAL A 492 5.41 14.96 -17.79
C VAL A 492 5.82 13.82 -16.85
N VAL A 493 7.00 13.23 -17.11
CA VAL A 493 7.65 12.31 -16.17
C VAL A 493 8.10 13.08 -14.92
N ALA A 494 8.17 12.44 -13.76
CA ALA A 494 8.61 13.11 -12.54
C ALA A 494 10.08 13.57 -12.62
N ARG A 495 10.93 12.75 -13.25
CA ARG A 495 12.37 12.99 -13.42
C ARG A 495 12.81 12.60 -14.82
N GLU A 496 13.81 13.29 -15.34
CA GLU A 496 14.46 12.94 -16.61
C GLU A 496 15.98 13.14 -16.46
N ASN A 497 16.77 12.11 -16.77
CA ASN A 497 18.23 12.09 -16.57
C ASN A 497 18.68 12.44 -15.12
N GLY A 498 17.81 12.19 -14.13
CA GLY A 498 18.03 12.51 -12.71
C GLY A 498 17.50 13.87 -12.27
N THR A 499 17.19 14.78 -13.20
CA THR A 499 16.66 16.12 -12.91
C THR A 499 15.13 16.08 -12.78
N ILE A 500 14.60 16.73 -11.73
CA ILE A 500 13.16 16.90 -11.52
C ILE A 500 12.56 17.74 -12.64
N ARG A 501 11.40 17.35 -13.18
CA ARG A 501 10.74 18.03 -14.31
C ARG A 501 9.50 18.87 -13.95
N ALA A 502 9.02 18.78 -12.71
CA ALA A 502 7.89 19.55 -12.20
C ALA A 502 8.03 19.77 -10.68
N PHE A 503 7.42 20.84 -10.16
CA PHE A 503 7.45 21.20 -8.74
C PHE A 503 6.04 21.35 -8.15
N LEU A 504 5.88 21.17 -6.84
CA LEU A 504 4.62 21.44 -6.15
C LEU A 504 4.28 22.95 -6.19
N PRO A 505 2.99 23.31 -6.29
CA PRO A 505 2.57 24.70 -6.44
C PRO A 505 2.61 25.47 -5.11
N SER A 506 3.74 26.14 -4.85
CA SER A 506 3.97 26.99 -3.68
C SER A 506 3.22 28.34 -3.76
N VAL A 507 3.30 29.13 -2.68
CA VAL A 507 2.74 30.51 -2.63
C VAL A 507 3.59 31.55 -3.37
N ILE A 508 4.79 31.17 -3.85
CA ILE A 508 5.74 32.07 -4.51
C ILE A 508 5.60 31.95 -6.03
N ALA A 509 5.64 33.08 -6.74
CA ALA A 509 5.62 33.10 -8.20
C ALA A 509 6.94 32.51 -8.75
N THR A 510 6.85 31.28 -9.27
CA THR A 510 7.94 30.57 -9.96
C THR A 510 7.70 30.54 -11.47
N SER A 511 8.78 30.47 -12.24
CA SER A 511 8.74 30.19 -13.68
C SER A 511 8.88 28.70 -14.00
N PHE A 512 9.09 27.83 -13.01
CA PHE A 512 9.20 26.38 -13.23
C PHE A 512 7.84 25.73 -13.55
N PRO A 513 7.84 24.58 -14.28
CA PRO A 513 6.63 23.78 -14.45
C PRO A 513 6.08 23.33 -13.10
N THR A 514 4.87 23.75 -12.76
CA THR A 514 4.20 23.42 -11.50
C THR A 514 3.10 22.39 -11.70
N VAL A 515 2.97 21.46 -10.74
CA VAL A 515 1.87 20.48 -10.70
C VAL A 515 0.55 21.22 -10.52
N ARG A 516 -0.48 20.81 -11.28
CA ARG A 516 -1.79 21.47 -11.23
C ARG A 516 -2.37 21.46 -9.82
N ARG A 517 -2.83 22.61 -9.32
CA ARG A 517 -3.37 22.74 -7.95
C ARG A 517 -4.52 21.79 -7.62
N ALA A 518 -5.39 21.49 -8.60
CA ALA A 518 -6.52 20.58 -8.41
C ALA A 518 -6.10 19.13 -8.10
N VAL A 519 -5.08 18.60 -8.78
CA VAL A 519 -4.64 17.19 -8.66
C VAL A 519 -3.74 16.93 -7.44
N CYS A 520 -3.39 17.98 -6.70
CA CYS A 520 -2.64 17.91 -5.45
C CYS A 520 -3.41 18.63 -4.32
N SER A 521 -4.73 18.45 -4.31
CA SER A 521 -5.64 19.02 -3.30
C SER A 521 -5.66 18.20 -2.00
N THR A 522 -5.60 16.87 -2.09
CA THR A 522 -5.53 15.95 -0.93
C THR A 522 -4.11 15.84 -0.36
N ALA A 523 -3.99 15.41 0.91
CA ALA A 523 -2.69 15.22 1.56
C ALA A 523 -1.96 14.00 1.00
N GLU A 524 -2.73 12.99 0.65
CA GLU A 524 -2.33 11.69 0.11
C GLU A 524 -1.70 11.85 -1.28
N ALA A 525 -2.33 12.63 -2.17
CA ALA A 525 -1.75 12.98 -3.48
C ALA A 525 -0.46 13.79 -3.34
N ARG A 526 -0.37 14.71 -2.37
CA ARG A 526 0.89 15.44 -2.07
C ARG A 526 1.99 14.52 -1.57
N LEU A 527 1.69 13.62 -0.62
CA LEU A 527 2.63 12.62 -0.10
C LEU A 527 3.13 11.70 -1.20
N PHE A 528 2.25 11.29 -2.13
CA PHE A 528 2.64 10.52 -3.31
C PHE A 528 3.63 11.29 -4.20
N LEU A 529 3.29 12.52 -4.61
CA LEU A 529 4.15 13.37 -5.44
C LEU A 529 5.50 13.65 -4.76
N SER A 530 5.49 13.97 -3.46
CA SER A 530 6.72 14.10 -2.65
C SER A 530 7.54 12.82 -2.60
N SER A 531 6.92 11.64 -2.64
CA SER A 531 7.64 10.37 -2.72
C SER A 531 8.31 10.10 -4.08
N LEU A 532 7.88 10.78 -5.14
CA LEU A 532 8.61 10.88 -6.42
C LEU A 532 9.74 11.92 -6.37
N GLY A 533 9.92 12.63 -5.26
CA GLY A 533 10.86 13.74 -5.09
C GLY A 533 10.38 15.06 -5.71
N ILE A 534 9.09 15.21 -5.98
CA ILE A 534 8.50 16.47 -6.43
C ILE A 534 8.26 17.33 -5.18
N THR A 535 9.12 18.33 -4.99
CA THR A 535 9.03 19.31 -3.88
C THR A 535 8.48 20.64 -4.38
N GLU A 536 8.19 21.57 -3.47
CA GLU A 536 8.08 22.98 -3.83
C GLU A 536 9.42 23.50 -4.43
N PRO A 537 9.40 24.53 -5.29
CA PRO A 537 10.61 25.10 -5.89
C PRO A 537 11.39 25.92 -4.86
N ASP A 538 12.72 25.82 -4.88
CA ASP A 538 13.57 26.72 -4.11
C ASP A 538 13.59 28.12 -4.77
N PRO A 539 13.23 29.21 -4.06
CA PRO A 539 13.23 30.55 -4.62
C PRO A 539 14.59 31.01 -5.16
N VAL A 540 15.70 30.52 -4.60
CA VAL A 540 17.04 30.82 -5.10
C VAL A 540 17.28 30.19 -6.47
N ASP A 541 16.89 28.92 -6.65
CA ASP A 541 17.08 28.23 -7.92
C ASP A 541 16.13 28.76 -9.01
N ASP A 542 14.91 29.17 -8.65
CA ASP A 542 14.00 29.87 -9.56
C ASP A 542 14.58 31.21 -10.04
N VAL A 543 15.15 32.01 -9.14
CA VAL A 543 15.80 33.27 -9.50
C VAL A 543 17.02 33.02 -10.40
N ILE A 544 17.92 32.12 -10.02
CA ILE A 544 19.17 31.89 -10.79
C ILE A 544 18.90 31.28 -12.16
N TRP A 545 17.95 30.34 -12.30
CA TRP A 545 17.71 29.63 -13.56
C TRP A 545 16.69 30.30 -14.47
N ASN A 546 15.73 31.07 -13.93
CA ASN A 546 14.61 31.60 -14.71
C ASN A 546 14.49 33.13 -14.73
N LEU A 547 15.12 33.84 -13.79
CA LEU A 547 15.05 35.31 -13.69
C LEU A 547 16.36 35.98 -14.16
N LEU A 548 17.50 35.60 -13.58
CA LEU A 548 18.79 36.21 -13.94
C LEU A 548 19.17 36.11 -15.43
N PRO A 549 18.79 35.06 -16.20
CA PRO A 549 19.02 35.01 -17.65
C PRO A 549 18.31 36.11 -18.47
N LYS A 550 17.38 36.89 -17.91
CA LYS A 550 16.90 38.15 -18.51
C LYS A 550 18.02 39.20 -18.51
N TYR A 551 18.64 39.40 -17.34
CA TYR A 551 19.62 40.44 -17.03
C TYR A 551 21.07 40.08 -17.42
N GLN A 552 21.26 38.95 -18.10
CA GLN A 552 22.53 38.48 -18.65
C GLN A 552 22.60 38.62 -20.18
N GLN A 553 21.59 39.22 -20.80
CA GLN A 553 21.54 39.47 -22.24
C GLN A 553 22.26 40.79 -22.61
N PRO A 554 22.74 40.96 -23.86
CA PRO A 554 23.46 42.16 -24.28
C PRO A 554 22.63 43.45 -24.24
N GLU A 555 21.32 43.32 -24.38
CA GLU A 555 20.32 44.38 -24.21
C GLU A 555 19.27 43.84 -23.21
N VAL A 556 18.85 44.68 -22.27
CA VAL A 556 17.86 44.32 -21.24
C VAL A 556 16.60 45.14 -21.50
N ASP A 557 15.59 44.49 -22.08
CA ASP A 557 14.27 45.05 -22.39
C ASP A 557 13.26 44.54 -21.36
N VAL A 558 13.05 45.33 -20.29
CA VAL A 558 12.18 45.03 -19.16
C VAL A 558 11.49 46.33 -18.73
N ASP A 559 10.17 46.30 -18.58
CA ASP A 559 9.38 47.43 -18.09
C ASP A 559 9.47 47.62 -16.56
N ASP A 560 9.15 48.81 -16.06
CA ASP A 560 9.32 49.18 -14.65
C ASP A 560 8.52 48.29 -13.67
N ASP A 561 7.30 47.86 -14.05
CA ASP A 561 6.46 46.97 -13.23
C ASP A 561 7.07 45.56 -13.15
N THR A 562 7.53 45.02 -14.29
CA THR A 562 8.24 43.73 -14.35
C THR A 562 9.58 43.80 -13.60
N TYR A 563 10.31 44.91 -13.69
CA TYR A 563 11.56 45.11 -12.97
C TYR A 563 11.34 45.13 -11.45
N ALA A 564 10.35 45.87 -10.97
CA ALA A 564 9.98 45.89 -9.55
C ALA A 564 9.58 44.49 -9.03
N ALA A 565 8.80 43.73 -9.82
CA ALA A 565 8.42 42.37 -9.47
C ALA A 565 9.60 41.39 -9.45
N ASP A 566 10.57 41.53 -10.37
CA ASP A 566 11.78 40.72 -10.37
C ASP A 566 12.72 41.06 -9.20
N ILE A 567 12.87 42.34 -8.84
CA ILE A 567 13.65 42.78 -7.66
C ILE A 567 13.04 42.22 -6.37
N GLU A 568 11.71 42.21 -6.25
CA GLU A 568 11.04 41.60 -5.08
C GLU A 568 11.21 40.07 -5.03
N ARG A 569 11.26 39.37 -6.17
CA ARG A 569 11.63 37.94 -6.21
C ARG A 569 13.08 37.72 -5.77
N ILE A 570 14.01 38.57 -6.21
CA ILE A 570 15.43 38.55 -5.78
C ILE A 570 15.54 38.80 -4.26
N ARG A 571 14.85 39.81 -3.72
CA ARG A 571 14.81 40.13 -2.28
C ARG A 571 14.25 38.95 -1.47
N THR A 572 13.14 38.38 -1.92
CA THR A 572 12.51 37.22 -1.29
C THR A 572 13.45 36.01 -1.26
N ALA A 573 14.10 35.68 -2.39
CA ALA A 573 15.07 34.58 -2.46
C ALA A 573 16.30 34.82 -1.57
N PHE A 574 16.78 36.07 -1.46
CA PHE A 574 17.90 36.43 -0.59
C PHE A 574 17.60 36.27 0.90
N SER A 575 16.32 36.35 1.30
CA SER A 575 15.90 36.14 2.68
C SER A 575 15.96 34.68 3.16
N THR A 576 16.29 33.72 2.28
CA THR A 576 16.41 32.28 2.62
C THR A 576 17.31 32.01 3.83
N ASP A 577 16.87 31.17 4.76
CA ASP A 577 17.63 30.74 5.94
C ASP A 577 18.89 29.90 5.59
N SER A 578 18.92 29.31 4.40
CA SER A 578 20.04 28.50 3.94
C SER A 578 21.24 29.38 3.57
N THR A 579 22.27 29.40 4.42
CA THR A 579 23.53 30.13 4.17
C THR A 579 24.19 29.71 2.85
N ALA A 580 24.08 28.43 2.46
CA ALA A 580 24.61 27.91 1.20
C ALA A 580 23.86 28.42 -0.03
N GLN A 581 22.51 28.43 -0.01
CA GLN A 581 21.72 28.99 -1.11
C GLN A 581 21.85 30.52 -1.15
N ARG A 582 21.92 31.20 0.01
CA ARG A 582 22.16 32.65 0.07
C ARG A 582 23.51 33.03 -0.55
N GLU A 583 24.57 32.25 -0.30
CA GLU A 583 25.89 32.46 -0.93
C GLU A 583 25.87 32.19 -2.44
N LYS A 584 25.19 31.13 -2.88
CA LYS A 584 24.99 30.80 -4.30
C LYS A 584 24.27 31.92 -5.06
N LEU A 585 23.19 32.47 -4.48
CA LEU A 585 22.49 33.63 -5.02
C LEU A 585 23.40 34.86 -5.06
N ARG A 586 24.09 35.16 -3.95
CA ARG A 586 25.03 36.29 -3.84
C ARG A 586 26.14 36.25 -4.89
N SER A 587 26.65 35.06 -5.22
CA SER A 587 27.63 34.88 -6.29
C SER A 587 27.02 35.14 -7.67
N ALA A 588 25.83 34.61 -7.97
CA ALA A 588 25.18 34.81 -9.26
C ALA A 588 24.77 36.28 -9.49
N LEU A 589 24.30 36.97 -8.44
CA LEU A 589 23.95 38.39 -8.48
C LEU A 589 25.17 39.30 -8.66
N ARG A 590 26.32 38.96 -8.07
CA ARG A 590 27.58 39.74 -8.21
C ARG A 590 28.01 39.89 -9.66
N ASP A 591 27.87 38.84 -10.46
CA ASP A 591 28.33 38.81 -11.84
C ASP A 591 27.29 39.29 -12.87
N THR A 592 26.04 39.52 -12.44
CA THR A 592 24.89 39.87 -13.30
C THR A 592 24.60 41.39 -13.31
N THR A 593 24.27 41.93 -14.48
CA THR A 593 23.91 43.34 -14.72
C THR A 593 22.42 43.59 -14.47
N PHE A 594 22.01 43.66 -13.20
CA PHE A 594 20.59 43.81 -12.81
C PHE A 594 20.27 45.10 -12.02
N VAL A 595 21.27 45.91 -11.66
CA VAL A 595 21.07 47.09 -10.80
C VAL A 595 20.82 48.31 -11.68
N MET A 596 19.63 48.91 -11.59
CA MET A 596 19.37 50.21 -12.24
C MET A 596 20.18 51.31 -11.54
N VAL A 597 20.87 52.10 -12.36
CA VAL A 597 21.78 53.17 -11.94
C VAL A 597 21.65 54.39 -12.81
N VAL A 598 21.93 55.55 -12.25
CA VAL A 598 22.11 56.82 -12.96
C VAL A 598 23.59 57.16 -13.03
N ASP A 599 24.08 57.56 -14.21
CA ASP A 599 25.40 58.20 -14.34
C ASP A 599 25.34 59.64 -13.82
N THR A 600 26.21 60.01 -12.88
CA THR A 600 26.14 61.33 -12.25
C THR A 600 26.58 62.50 -13.16
N GLY A 601 27.19 62.25 -14.31
CA GLY A 601 27.66 63.26 -15.25
C GLY A 601 26.62 63.66 -16.29
N ASP A 602 25.89 62.69 -16.85
CA ASP A 602 24.89 62.93 -17.90
C ASP A 602 23.43 62.66 -17.51
N GLY A 603 23.19 62.01 -16.36
CA GLY A 603 21.86 61.77 -15.81
C GLY A 603 21.06 60.68 -16.51
N LYS A 604 21.65 59.86 -17.39
CA LYS A 604 20.95 58.71 -17.99
C LYS A 604 20.96 57.49 -17.09
N THR A 605 19.92 56.67 -17.26
CA THR A 605 19.75 55.37 -16.60
C THR A 605 20.41 54.24 -17.39
N TYR A 606 21.01 53.28 -16.66
CA TYR A 606 21.67 52.09 -17.19
C TYR A 606 21.45 50.89 -16.24
N VAL A 607 21.67 49.66 -16.72
CA VAL A 607 21.83 48.47 -15.88
C VAL A 607 23.31 48.16 -15.65
N ALA A 608 23.71 47.88 -14.41
CA ALA A 608 25.10 47.62 -14.01
C ALA A 608 25.24 46.45 -13.03
N LYS A 609 26.47 45.94 -12.84
CA LYS A 609 26.75 44.92 -11.83
C LYS A 609 26.91 45.56 -10.45
N PRO A 610 26.54 44.89 -9.34
CA PRO A 610 26.73 45.45 -8.00
C PRO A 610 28.16 45.97 -7.73
N GLY A 611 29.22 45.26 -8.14
CA GLY A 611 30.62 45.71 -7.93
C GLY A 611 31.04 46.97 -8.72
N GLU A 612 30.23 47.40 -9.68
CA GLU A 612 30.48 48.61 -10.47
C GLU A 612 29.87 49.86 -9.82
N THR A 613 28.95 49.72 -8.85
CA THR A 613 28.03 50.78 -8.43
C THR A 613 28.21 51.28 -7.00
N TYR A 614 27.81 52.54 -6.80
CA TYR A 614 27.72 53.19 -5.48
C TYR A 614 26.28 53.18 -4.96
N ILE A 615 26.10 52.85 -3.68
CA ILE A 615 24.81 53.03 -3.00
C ILE A 615 24.50 54.52 -2.87
N ALA A 616 23.28 54.90 -3.26
CA ALA A 616 22.79 56.28 -3.29
C ALA A 616 22.58 56.86 -1.88
N THR A 617 23.68 57.32 -1.30
CA THR A 617 23.75 58.09 -0.05
C THR A 617 23.96 59.56 -0.37
N ASP A 618 23.37 60.44 0.44
CA ASP A 618 23.46 61.90 0.29
C ASP A 618 24.90 62.40 0.09
N ARG A 619 25.84 61.81 0.84
CA ARG A 619 27.29 62.12 0.77
C ARG A 619 27.88 61.77 -0.60
N LEU A 620 27.64 60.56 -1.12
CA LEU A 620 28.19 60.13 -2.41
C LEU A 620 27.50 60.83 -3.58
N GLN A 621 26.18 61.05 -3.50
CA GLN A 621 25.44 61.83 -4.50
C GLN A 621 25.97 63.26 -4.60
N GLN A 622 26.16 63.96 -3.47
CA GLN A 622 26.75 65.31 -3.47
C GLN A 622 28.23 65.32 -3.87
N LEU A 623 28.99 64.27 -3.57
CA LEU A 623 30.40 64.15 -3.96
C LEU A 623 30.59 63.91 -5.46
N PHE A 624 29.65 63.23 -6.13
CA PHE A 624 29.79 62.84 -7.54
C PHE A 624 28.84 63.55 -8.52
N ALA A 625 27.77 64.24 -8.10
CA ALA A 625 26.91 65.03 -9.00
C ALA A 625 27.68 65.92 -10.01
N GLY A 626 27.50 65.69 -11.32
CA GLY A 626 28.22 66.35 -12.41
C GLY A 626 29.56 65.73 -12.81
N VAL A 627 29.98 64.61 -12.20
CA VAL A 627 31.16 63.82 -12.59
C VAL A 627 30.70 62.62 -13.43
N PRO A 628 31.21 62.45 -14.66
CA PRO A 628 30.87 61.33 -15.53
C PRO A 628 31.54 60.03 -15.12
N ASP A 629 31.07 58.92 -15.71
CA ASP A 629 31.54 57.56 -15.52
C ASP A 629 31.39 57.07 -14.06
N ILE A 630 30.33 57.56 -13.38
CA ILE A 630 30.04 57.25 -11.98
C ILE A 630 28.58 56.84 -11.80
N LEU A 631 28.41 55.54 -11.62
CA LEU A 631 27.13 54.85 -11.52
C LEU A 631 26.66 54.81 -10.06
N ILE A 632 25.59 55.55 -9.76
CA ILE A 632 24.90 55.51 -8.46
C ILE A 632 23.57 54.78 -8.62
N VAL A 633 23.21 53.91 -7.67
CA VAL A 633 21.90 53.22 -7.62
C VAL A 633 20.76 54.22 -7.83
N ASP A 634 19.84 53.91 -8.74
CA ASP A 634 18.74 54.81 -9.03
C ASP A 634 17.74 54.83 -7.86
N ASN A 635 17.66 55.98 -7.19
CA ASN A 635 16.74 56.22 -6.08
C ASN A 635 15.33 56.60 -6.56
N GLU A 636 15.06 56.77 -7.86
CA GLU A 636 13.68 57.02 -8.35
C GLU A 636 12.82 55.75 -8.27
N TYR A 637 13.41 54.57 -8.47
CA TYR A 637 12.76 53.25 -8.31
C TYR A 637 12.48 52.92 -6.84
N ASP A 638 11.21 52.76 -6.46
CA ASP A 638 10.81 52.40 -5.09
C ASP A 638 11.39 51.04 -4.64
N CYS A 639 11.53 50.07 -5.55
CA CYS A 639 12.10 48.75 -5.25
C CYS A 639 13.60 48.77 -4.89
N LEU A 640 14.31 49.89 -5.14
CA LEU A 640 15.72 50.08 -4.78
C LEU A 640 15.90 50.94 -3.51
N ARG A 641 14.80 51.33 -2.85
CA ARG A 641 14.80 52.08 -1.58
C ARG A 641 14.76 51.16 -0.35
N GLY A 642 15.30 51.65 0.77
CA GLY A 642 15.30 50.94 2.06
C GLY A 642 16.57 50.14 2.36
N GLU A 643 16.77 49.75 3.63
CA GLU A 643 18.01 49.09 4.05
C GLU A 643 18.14 47.63 3.59
N GLU A 644 17.04 46.88 3.46
CA GLU A 644 17.10 45.46 3.05
C GLU A 644 17.72 45.28 1.66
N ILE A 645 17.29 46.08 0.67
CA ILE A 645 17.85 46.04 -0.68
C ILE A 645 19.27 46.63 -0.73
N ARG A 646 19.58 47.64 0.10
CA ARG A 646 20.95 48.15 0.24
C ARG A 646 21.90 47.10 0.78
N ASP A 647 21.49 46.30 1.77
CA ASP A 647 22.32 45.22 2.32
C ASP A 647 22.47 44.06 1.35
N LEU A 648 21.42 43.72 0.58
CA LEU A 648 21.50 42.78 -0.53
C LEU A 648 22.54 43.23 -1.57
N LEU A 649 22.41 44.47 -2.08
CA LEU A 649 23.33 45.04 -3.08
C LEU A 649 24.77 45.14 -2.55
N VAL A 650 24.97 45.55 -1.30
CA VAL A 650 26.30 45.60 -0.65
C VAL A 650 26.91 44.21 -0.46
N SER A 651 26.10 43.19 -0.15
CA SER A 651 26.59 41.81 -0.05
C SER A 651 27.06 41.25 -1.39
N CYS A 652 26.42 41.69 -2.49
CA CYS A 652 26.76 41.31 -3.86
C CYS A 652 28.01 42.07 -4.34
N GLY A 653 28.13 43.37 -4.07
CA GLY A 653 29.36 44.13 -4.32
C GLY A 653 29.26 45.66 -4.28
N ALA A 654 28.06 46.24 -4.20
CA ALA A 654 27.87 47.68 -4.24
C ALA A 654 28.46 48.38 -3.01
N SER A 655 28.96 49.61 -3.17
CA SER A 655 29.66 50.29 -2.08
C SER A 655 28.90 51.48 -1.51
N ARG A 656 28.78 51.53 -0.18
CA ARG A 656 28.36 52.72 0.59
C ARG A 656 29.51 53.74 0.76
N TYR A 657 30.69 53.49 0.20
CA TYR A 657 31.96 54.21 0.42
C TYR A 657 32.80 54.29 -0.86
N LEU A 658 33.83 55.16 -0.92
CA LEU A 658 34.77 55.24 -2.05
C LEU A 658 35.35 53.87 -2.43
N ILE A 659 35.31 53.50 -3.71
CA ILE A 659 35.76 52.20 -4.22
C ILE A 659 37.24 52.29 -4.62
N PRO A 660 38.15 51.51 -4.01
CA PRO A 660 39.53 51.41 -4.49
C PRO A 660 39.61 50.62 -5.79
N GLU A 661 40.32 51.15 -6.77
CA GLU A 661 40.54 50.51 -8.07
C GLU A 661 42.02 50.23 -8.28
N ALA A 662 42.36 48.99 -8.65
CA ALA A 662 43.72 48.60 -8.96
C ALA A 662 44.19 49.27 -10.26
N VAL A 663 45.35 49.93 -10.21
CA VAL A 663 45.95 50.65 -11.34
C VAL A 663 47.40 50.21 -11.55
N PRO A 664 47.94 50.30 -12.78
CA PRO A 664 49.36 50.09 -13.03
C PRO A 664 50.19 51.07 -12.19
N SER A 665 51.10 50.57 -11.36
CA SER A 665 51.89 51.43 -10.47
C SER A 665 52.78 52.39 -11.25
N SER A 666 52.79 53.66 -10.83
CA SER A 666 53.62 54.72 -11.43
C SER A 666 55.08 54.71 -10.93
N LEU A 667 55.49 53.74 -10.10
CA LEU A 667 56.81 53.73 -9.45
C LEU A 667 57.96 53.60 -10.45
N GLY A 668 58.78 54.65 -10.53
CA GLY A 668 60.00 54.66 -11.35
C GLY A 668 61.10 53.74 -10.80
N HIS A 669 62.09 53.41 -11.65
CA HIS A 669 63.21 52.54 -11.27
C HIS A 669 63.92 53.02 -9.99
N SER A 670 64.23 54.32 -9.91
CA SER A 670 64.89 54.94 -8.75
C SER A 670 64.05 54.93 -7.47
N GLU A 671 62.71 54.91 -7.59
CA GLU A 671 61.81 54.79 -6.45
C GLU A 671 61.75 53.34 -5.96
N LYS A 672 61.69 52.37 -6.88
CA LYS A 672 61.86 50.95 -6.55
C LYS A 672 63.21 50.68 -5.89
N GLU A 673 64.29 51.30 -6.35
CA GLU A 673 65.62 51.19 -5.71
C GLU A 673 65.62 51.79 -4.30
N ARG A 674 65.02 52.98 -4.11
CA ARG A 674 64.87 53.61 -2.79
C ARG A 674 64.11 52.70 -1.83
N ILE A 675 62.93 52.20 -2.21
CA ILE A 675 62.10 51.31 -1.40
C ILE A 675 62.85 50.01 -1.04
N ARG A 676 63.60 49.44 -1.99
CA ARG A 676 64.43 48.24 -1.75
C ARG A 676 65.55 48.49 -0.74
N ARG A 677 66.22 49.65 -0.82
CA ARG A 677 67.27 50.07 0.11
C ARG A 677 66.72 50.35 1.51
N GLU A 678 65.59 51.06 1.61
CA GLU A 678 64.89 51.35 2.87
C GLU A 678 64.39 50.08 3.57
N ALA A 679 63.96 49.07 2.81
CA ALA A 679 63.57 47.75 3.34
C ALA A 679 64.74 46.79 3.61
N GLY A 680 65.98 47.25 3.45
CA GLY A 680 67.21 46.49 3.77
C GLY A 680 67.62 45.40 2.77
N LEU A 681 66.99 45.31 1.60
CA LEU A 681 67.35 44.34 0.54
C LEU A 681 67.37 45.04 -0.82
N GLU A 682 68.41 45.84 -1.07
CA GLU A 682 68.54 46.65 -2.29
C GLU A 682 68.64 45.80 -3.58
N ARG A 683 69.27 44.62 -3.47
CA ARG A 683 69.44 43.68 -4.58
C ARG A 683 68.14 42.91 -4.86
N ALA A 684 67.84 42.71 -6.14
CA ALA A 684 66.73 41.87 -6.58
C ALA A 684 67.20 40.98 -7.75
N SER A 685 66.85 39.70 -7.72
CA SER A 685 66.97 38.77 -8.85
C SER A 685 65.64 38.59 -9.60
N TRP A 686 64.53 38.92 -8.93
CA TRP A 686 63.18 38.99 -9.49
C TRP A 686 62.38 40.06 -8.75
N GLU A 687 61.41 40.66 -9.42
CA GLU A 687 60.41 41.56 -8.82
C GLU A 687 59.02 41.22 -9.38
N ASN A 688 57.99 41.37 -8.54
CA ASN A 688 56.61 41.42 -9.01
C ASN A 688 56.30 42.86 -9.47
N PRO A 689 55.40 43.05 -10.46
CA PRO A 689 54.78 44.36 -10.68
C PRO A 689 54.20 44.90 -9.35
N PRO A 690 54.44 46.16 -8.96
CA PRO A 690 53.84 46.70 -7.75
C PRO A 690 52.32 46.80 -7.90
N GLU A 691 51.61 46.37 -6.87
CA GLU A 691 50.17 46.58 -6.70
C GLU A 691 49.95 48.03 -6.24
N ASP A 692 49.04 48.76 -6.87
CA ASP A 692 48.81 50.19 -6.62
C ASP A 692 47.35 50.53 -6.86
N PHE A 693 46.84 51.55 -6.17
CA PHE A 693 45.40 51.80 -6.09
C PHE A 693 45.05 53.28 -6.30
N THR A 694 44.04 53.54 -7.12
CA THR A 694 43.30 54.81 -7.16
C THR A 694 41.94 54.64 -6.50
N LEU A 695 41.09 55.67 -6.53
CA LEU A 695 39.67 55.58 -6.13
C LEU A 695 38.77 55.88 -7.35
N ARG A 696 37.70 55.10 -7.54
CA ARG A 696 36.78 55.24 -8.67
C ARG A 696 36.21 56.66 -8.76
N GLY A 697 36.40 57.29 -9.92
CA GLY A 697 35.95 58.66 -10.20
C GLY A 697 36.84 59.77 -9.68
N LEU A 698 37.93 59.48 -8.94
CA LEU A 698 38.73 60.52 -8.30
C LEU A 698 39.39 61.47 -9.31
N THR A 699 39.92 60.97 -10.41
CA THR A 699 40.54 61.82 -11.45
C THR A 699 39.51 62.78 -12.04
N ALA A 700 38.35 62.27 -12.45
CA ALA A 700 37.27 63.08 -13.01
C ALA A 700 36.70 64.08 -11.99
N LEU A 701 36.60 63.70 -10.71
CA LEU A 701 36.25 64.61 -9.60
C LEU A 701 37.28 65.74 -9.42
N LEU A 702 38.58 65.42 -9.41
CA LEU A 702 39.66 66.40 -9.29
C LEU A 702 39.71 67.34 -10.50
N GLU A 703 39.40 66.85 -11.70
CA GLU A 703 39.24 67.68 -12.90
C GLU A 703 37.92 68.47 -12.93
N PHE A 704 36.93 68.11 -12.11
CA PHE A 704 35.65 68.81 -12.02
C PHE A 704 35.64 69.89 -10.94
N LEU A 705 36.34 69.69 -9.82
CA LEU A 705 36.41 70.65 -8.71
C LEU A 705 36.74 72.11 -9.13
N PRO A 706 37.73 72.39 -10.02
CA PRO A 706 38.03 73.75 -10.46
C PRO A 706 36.97 74.38 -11.39
N LYS A 707 35.98 73.61 -11.86
CA LYS A 707 34.89 74.09 -12.73
C LYS A 707 33.67 74.56 -11.93
N LEU A 708 33.65 74.30 -10.62
CA LEU A 708 32.58 74.69 -9.70
C LEU A 708 32.79 76.10 -9.13
N PRO A 709 31.71 76.79 -8.67
CA PRO A 709 31.85 78.00 -7.87
C PRO A 709 32.70 77.73 -6.61
N PRO A 710 33.56 78.66 -6.14
CA PRO A 710 34.51 78.42 -5.05
C PRO A 710 33.89 77.85 -3.76
N LYS A 711 32.68 78.31 -3.41
CA LYS A 711 31.92 77.80 -2.26
C LYS A 711 31.55 76.32 -2.39
N ASP A 712 31.15 75.91 -3.58
CA ASP A 712 30.65 74.55 -3.86
C ASP A 712 31.84 73.59 -4.07
N ALA A 713 32.93 74.08 -4.68
CA ALA A 713 34.22 73.41 -4.71
C ALA A 713 34.75 73.13 -3.29
N ALA A 714 34.73 74.13 -2.40
CA ALA A 714 35.15 73.98 -1.01
C ALA A 714 34.26 73.00 -0.21
N ALA A 715 32.94 73.04 -0.41
CA ALA A 715 32.01 72.08 0.19
C ALA A 715 32.27 70.65 -0.29
N ARG A 716 32.58 70.47 -1.58
CA ARG A 716 32.86 69.17 -2.18
C ARG A 716 34.25 68.62 -1.81
N ALA A 717 35.25 69.48 -1.64
CA ALA A 717 36.53 69.12 -1.05
C ALA A 717 36.36 68.59 0.39
N LYS A 718 35.48 69.21 1.20
CA LYS A 718 35.12 68.69 2.54
C LYS A 718 34.44 67.32 2.46
N LEU A 719 33.52 67.11 1.52
CA LEU A 719 32.89 65.79 1.29
C LEU A 719 33.90 64.71 0.87
N LEU A 720 34.92 65.07 0.08
CA LEU A 720 36.03 64.17 -0.27
C LEU A 720 36.85 63.79 0.97
N TRP A 721 37.21 64.76 1.82
CA TRP A 721 37.89 64.50 3.09
C TRP A 721 37.08 63.60 4.03
N GLU A 722 35.78 63.85 4.17
CA GLU A 722 34.89 63.00 4.97
C GLU A 722 34.79 61.57 4.40
N SER A 723 34.69 61.42 3.08
CA SER A 723 34.59 60.11 2.42
C SER A 723 35.91 59.32 2.45
N LEU A 724 37.05 60.01 2.51
CA LEU A 724 38.36 59.40 2.80
C LEU A 724 38.45 58.96 4.27
N ALA A 725 37.82 59.67 5.20
CA ALA A 725 37.77 59.26 6.61
C ALA A 725 36.85 58.05 6.82
N ASP A 726 35.75 57.95 6.08
CA ASP A 726 34.94 56.72 6.07
C ASP A 726 35.72 55.52 5.51
N LEU A 727 36.52 55.73 4.45
CA LEU A 727 37.38 54.68 3.87
C LEU A 727 38.46 54.21 4.86
N GLU A 728 39.10 55.15 5.56
CA GLU A 728 40.08 54.87 6.62
C GLU A 728 39.48 54.02 7.75
N ALA A 729 38.29 54.39 8.22
CA ALA A 729 37.56 53.67 9.28
C ALA A 729 37.19 52.22 8.92
N ARG A 730 37.24 51.82 7.64
CA ARG A 730 37.05 50.43 7.19
C ARG A 730 38.34 49.64 7.02
N GLY A 731 39.50 50.30 7.04
CA GLY A 731 40.81 49.68 6.92
C GLY A 731 41.79 50.54 6.13
N THR A 732 42.96 50.76 6.73
CA THR A 732 44.03 51.58 6.13
C THR A 732 44.71 50.95 4.91
N THR A 733 44.38 49.69 4.55
CA THR A 733 45.03 48.93 3.47
C THR A 733 44.96 49.61 2.10
N ALA A 734 43.81 50.19 1.74
CA ALA A 734 43.62 50.86 0.44
C ALA A 734 44.59 52.04 0.23
N PHE A 735 45.05 52.68 1.31
CA PHE A 735 45.98 53.81 1.27
C PHE A 735 47.43 53.41 0.96
N TYR A 736 47.72 52.11 0.80
CA TYR A 736 49.04 51.60 0.48
C TYR A 736 49.05 50.75 -0.80
N GLY A 737 49.97 51.06 -1.70
CA GLY A 737 50.46 50.10 -2.68
C GLY A 737 51.41 49.07 -2.04
N SER A 738 51.62 47.95 -2.73
CA SER A 738 52.38 46.79 -2.29
C SER A 738 53.46 46.46 -3.33
N TYR A 739 54.72 46.36 -2.90
CA TYR A 739 55.83 45.99 -3.78
C TYR A 739 56.62 44.82 -3.20
N LYS A 740 56.81 43.78 -4.01
CA LYS A 740 57.41 42.49 -3.60
C LYS A 740 58.53 42.08 -4.55
N TRP A 741 59.68 41.72 -3.99
CA TRP A 741 60.87 41.31 -4.72
C TRP A 741 61.68 40.30 -3.90
N GLY A 742 62.65 39.64 -4.53
CA GLY A 742 63.54 38.72 -3.82
C GLY A 742 64.92 38.57 -4.45
N TYR A 743 65.86 38.06 -3.65
CA TYR A 743 67.24 37.79 -4.02
C TYR A 743 67.64 36.42 -3.45
N PHE A 744 67.86 35.44 -4.33
CA PHE A 744 67.96 34.02 -3.95
C PHE A 744 66.78 33.57 -3.07
N TYR A 745 67.04 33.17 -1.82
CA TYR A 745 66.04 32.64 -0.89
C TYR A 745 65.32 33.74 -0.10
N GLU A 746 65.88 34.96 -0.06
CA GLU A 746 65.28 36.08 0.64
C GLU A 746 64.19 36.75 -0.20
N THR A 747 63.04 36.99 0.42
CA THR A 747 61.93 37.74 -0.17
C THR A 747 61.57 38.89 0.77
N LYS A 748 61.34 40.09 0.23
CA LYS A 748 60.83 41.24 0.97
C LYS A 748 59.54 41.74 0.33
N THR A 749 58.73 42.42 1.13
CA THR A 749 57.56 43.15 0.66
C THR A 749 57.47 44.45 1.45
N ALA A 750 57.39 45.57 0.75
CA ALA A 750 57.27 46.89 1.34
C ALA A 750 55.95 47.54 0.90
N ARG A 751 55.42 48.40 1.76
CA ARG A 751 54.26 49.24 1.46
C ARG A 751 54.74 50.65 1.12
N PHE A 752 54.06 51.29 0.17
CA PHE A 752 54.27 52.68 -0.23
C PHE A 752 52.90 53.36 -0.36
N ASP A 753 52.82 54.68 -0.32
CA ASP A 753 51.53 55.39 -0.41
C ASP A 753 50.85 55.14 -1.77
N ALA A 754 49.58 54.73 -1.76
CA ALA A 754 48.81 54.40 -2.96
C ALA A 754 48.67 55.58 -3.93
N ALA A 755 48.44 55.30 -5.22
CA ALA A 755 48.41 56.31 -6.27
C ALA A 755 47.47 57.49 -5.96
N PHE A 756 46.27 57.25 -5.42
CA PHE A 756 45.39 58.35 -5.03
C PHE A 756 45.99 59.25 -3.93
N VAL A 757 46.72 58.69 -2.96
CA VAL A 757 47.39 59.46 -1.91
C VAL A 757 48.49 60.32 -2.52
N ARG A 758 49.28 59.76 -3.44
CA ARG A 758 50.32 60.52 -4.16
C ARG A 758 49.73 61.66 -4.99
N THR A 759 48.62 61.41 -5.70
CA THR A 759 47.88 62.42 -6.47
C THR A 759 47.28 63.52 -5.59
N LEU A 760 46.60 63.17 -4.48
CA LEU A 760 45.99 64.16 -3.57
C LEU A 760 47.00 65.08 -2.88
N ASN A 761 48.28 64.67 -2.76
CA ASN A 761 49.34 65.53 -2.26
C ASN A 761 49.87 66.54 -3.30
N GLN A 762 49.66 66.30 -4.59
CA GLN A 762 50.21 67.09 -5.69
C GLN A 762 49.18 67.98 -6.39
N VAL A 763 47.93 67.50 -6.51
CA VAL A 763 46.84 68.19 -7.21
C VAL A 763 46.23 69.28 -6.32
N ALA A 764 45.75 70.35 -6.95
CA ALA A 764 45.04 71.44 -6.28
C ALA A 764 43.57 71.05 -6.00
N TRP A 765 43.23 70.77 -4.74
CA TRP A 765 41.87 70.37 -4.34
C TRP A 765 41.44 70.87 -2.96
N VAL A 766 42.35 71.43 -2.15
CA VAL A 766 42.06 71.97 -0.83
C VAL A 766 41.84 73.49 -0.96
N PRO A 767 40.74 74.07 -0.44
CA PRO A 767 40.54 75.52 -0.49
C PRO A 767 41.54 76.26 0.42
N ASN A 768 42.13 77.34 -0.08
CA ASN A 768 42.88 78.31 0.73
C ASN A 768 41.91 79.27 1.47
N ALA A 769 42.47 80.24 2.20
CA ALA A 769 41.69 81.23 2.96
C ALA A 769 40.81 82.14 2.08
N ASP A 770 41.17 82.31 0.80
CA ASP A 770 40.45 83.11 -0.20
C ASP A 770 39.44 82.27 -1.01
N GLY A 771 39.39 80.95 -0.78
CA GLY A 771 38.50 79.99 -1.43
C GLY A 771 39.04 79.37 -2.72
N GLU A 772 40.27 79.67 -3.13
CA GLU A 772 40.91 79.05 -4.30
C GLU A 772 41.45 77.65 -3.97
N LEU A 773 41.33 76.71 -4.91
CA LEU A 773 41.86 75.35 -4.73
C LEU A 773 43.38 75.35 -4.89
N VAL A 774 44.08 74.75 -3.93
CA VAL A 774 45.55 74.60 -3.91
C VAL A 774 45.95 73.20 -3.40
N PRO A 775 47.21 72.77 -3.61
CA PRO A 775 47.70 71.52 -3.02
C PRO A 775 47.77 71.59 -1.49
N PRO A 776 47.54 70.47 -0.76
CA PRO A 776 47.44 70.48 0.71
C PRO A 776 48.63 71.15 1.42
N GLY A 777 49.85 70.96 0.93
CA GLY A 777 51.08 71.49 1.55
C GLY A 777 51.20 73.01 1.61
N LEU A 778 50.27 73.76 0.99
CA LEU A 778 50.19 75.21 1.09
C LEU A 778 49.21 75.69 2.19
N VAL A 779 48.34 74.81 2.71
CA VAL A 779 47.23 75.13 3.64
C VAL A 779 47.48 74.57 5.03
N LEU A 780 47.22 75.37 6.07
CA LEU A 780 47.19 74.92 7.46
C LEU A 780 45.86 74.19 7.71
N PHE A 781 45.90 72.94 8.20
CA PHE A 781 44.67 72.15 8.37
C PHE A 781 43.60 72.86 9.22
N ASP A 782 44.01 73.53 10.30
CA ASP A 782 43.12 74.21 11.24
C ASP A 782 42.26 75.31 10.59
N THR A 783 42.70 75.92 9.48
CA THR A 783 41.92 76.97 8.79
C THR A 783 40.75 76.44 7.98
N LEU A 784 40.66 75.11 7.79
CA LEU A 784 39.61 74.48 6.97
C LEU A 784 38.30 74.21 7.74
N GLY A 785 38.35 74.16 9.08
CA GLY A 785 37.21 73.75 9.91
C GLY A 785 36.75 72.31 9.66
N TRP A 786 37.61 71.47 9.07
CA TRP A 786 37.32 70.05 8.82
C TRP A 786 37.55 69.22 10.09
N LYS A 787 36.83 68.09 10.23
CA LYS A 787 37.05 67.17 11.35
C LYS A 787 38.46 66.54 11.20
N PRO A 788 39.34 66.64 12.20
CA PRO A 788 40.68 66.04 12.12
C PRO A 788 40.58 64.51 12.11
N ASN A 789 41.45 63.89 11.32
CA ASN A 789 41.69 62.45 11.31
C ASN A 789 43.22 62.25 11.32
N GLN A 790 43.72 61.61 12.37
CA GLN A 790 45.16 61.48 12.60
C GLN A 790 45.85 60.67 11.49
N PHE A 791 45.26 59.56 11.04
CA PHE A 791 45.84 58.75 9.96
C PHE A 791 45.89 59.54 8.65
N LEU A 792 44.79 60.18 8.24
CA LEU A 792 44.76 60.98 7.01
C LEU A 792 45.75 62.15 7.05
N GLN A 793 45.99 62.77 8.22
CA GLN A 793 47.01 63.81 8.38
C GLN A 793 48.46 63.28 8.31
N THR A 794 48.70 61.97 8.47
CA THR A 794 49.99 61.34 8.11
C THR A 794 50.15 61.04 6.62
N LYS A 795 49.04 61.08 5.85
CA LYS A 795 48.99 60.70 4.42
C LYS A 795 48.86 61.89 3.48
N ILE A 796 48.08 62.89 3.87
CA ILE A 796 47.86 64.13 3.15
C ILE A 796 48.68 65.20 3.88
N VAL A 797 49.78 65.62 3.26
CA VAL A 797 50.80 66.50 3.83
C VAL A 797 50.31 67.95 3.74
N PHE A 798 49.61 68.38 4.77
CA PHE A 798 49.26 69.79 4.97
C PHE A 798 50.49 70.63 5.39
N LYS A 799 50.38 71.95 5.29
CA LYS A 799 51.40 72.87 5.81
C LYS A 799 51.52 72.69 7.34
N PRO A 800 52.73 72.51 7.89
CA PRO A 800 52.90 72.31 9.34
C PRO A 800 52.58 73.59 10.12
N PRO A 801 52.04 73.48 11.34
CA PRO A 801 51.96 74.60 12.28
C PRO A 801 53.36 75.16 12.59
N VAL A 802 53.50 76.49 12.61
CA VAL A 802 54.79 77.18 12.83
C VAL A 802 55.46 76.78 14.16
N ILE A 803 54.67 76.35 15.14
CA ILE A 803 55.13 75.92 16.48
C ILE A 803 55.93 74.62 16.41
N ASP A 804 55.53 73.64 15.58
CA ASP A 804 56.22 72.34 15.51
C ASP A 804 57.60 72.45 14.85
N GLN A 805 57.74 73.40 13.92
CA GLN A 805 59.03 73.68 13.27
C GLN A 805 60.00 74.35 14.25
N LEU A 806 59.53 75.29 15.06
CA LEU A 806 60.30 75.89 16.16
C LEU A 806 60.67 74.86 17.24
N ALA A 807 59.78 73.92 17.57
CA ALA A 807 60.05 72.85 18.53
C ALA A 807 61.21 71.94 18.06
N LYS A 808 61.21 71.56 16.78
CA LYS A 808 62.24 70.72 16.16
C LYS A 808 63.61 71.42 16.09
N GLU A 809 63.64 72.70 15.75
CA GLU A 809 64.89 73.49 15.70
C GLU A 809 65.45 73.78 17.11
N ALA A 810 64.60 73.82 18.15
CA ALA A 810 64.99 73.96 19.55
C ALA A 810 65.36 72.63 20.24
N GLY A 811 65.09 71.48 19.61
CA GLY A 811 65.36 70.15 20.18
C GLY A 811 64.44 69.75 21.35
N ILE A 812 63.23 70.31 21.43
CA ILE A 812 62.26 70.05 22.51
C ILE A 812 61.22 69.05 22.03
N ASP A 813 60.91 68.04 22.86
CA ASP A 813 59.82 67.08 22.61
C ASP A 813 58.46 67.82 22.54
N PRO A 814 57.68 67.68 21.44
CA PRO A 814 56.36 68.31 21.31
C PRO A 814 55.40 68.02 22.47
N ALA A 815 55.50 66.85 23.13
CA ALA A 815 54.67 66.51 24.28
C ALA A 815 54.92 67.41 25.50
N ILE A 816 56.10 68.03 25.61
CA ILE A 816 56.46 68.96 26.68
C ILE A 816 55.86 70.36 26.42
N LEU A 817 55.65 70.74 25.16
CA LEU A 817 55.05 72.05 24.81
C LEU A 817 53.56 72.12 25.13
N ASP A 818 52.82 71.02 25.00
CA ASP A 818 51.40 70.97 25.39
C ASP A 818 51.20 70.93 26.92
N LEU A 819 52.22 70.52 27.68
CA LEU A 819 52.30 70.75 29.12
C LEU A 819 52.55 72.24 29.44
N LEU A 820 53.51 72.89 28.77
CA LEU A 820 53.82 74.32 28.96
C LEU A 820 52.67 75.25 28.56
N ARG A 821 51.80 74.84 27.61
CA ARG A 821 50.56 75.56 27.26
C ARG A 821 49.56 75.70 28.42
N ARG A 822 49.67 74.89 29.48
CA ARG A 822 48.68 74.84 30.58
C ARG A 822 49.00 75.71 31.78
N ASP A 823 50.23 76.21 31.93
CA ASP A 823 50.60 77.13 33.02
C ASP A 823 51.61 78.22 32.56
N PRO A 824 51.18 79.48 32.44
CA PRO A 824 52.05 80.59 32.02
C PRO A 824 53.22 80.92 32.98
N THR A 825 53.20 80.45 34.23
CA THR A 825 54.15 80.88 35.27
C THR A 825 55.56 80.31 35.07
N ILE A 826 55.67 79.10 34.52
CA ILE A 826 56.94 78.35 34.40
C ILE A 826 57.91 79.01 33.40
N VAL A 827 57.38 79.70 32.39
CA VAL A 827 58.17 80.34 31.30
C VAL A 827 59.16 81.37 31.86
N ALA A 828 58.77 82.11 32.90
CA ALA A 828 59.60 83.19 33.47
C ALA A 828 60.85 82.67 34.21
N GLU A 829 60.83 81.45 34.76
CA GLU A 829 61.96 80.92 35.53
C GLU A 829 62.96 80.15 34.66
N LEU A 830 62.51 79.52 33.57
CA LEU A 830 63.41 78.82 32.63
C LEU A 830 64.39 79.76 31.94
N THR A 831 63.99 81.01 31.61
CA THR A 831 64.89 82.02 31.04
C THR A 831 66.08 82.35 31.95
N SER A 832 65.94 82.15 33.28
CA SER A 832 66.97 82.47 34.26
C SER A 832 68.03 81.37 34.46
N ARG A 833 67.86 80.16 33.88
CA ARG A 833 68.68 78.98 34.22
C ARG A 833 69.51 78.38 33.08
N LEU A 834 69.32 78.81 31.83
CA LEU A 834 69.93 78.19 30.64
C LEU A 834 71.32 78.75 30.22
N SER A 835 72.02 79.48 31.09
CA SER A 835 73.29 80.16 30.76
C SER A 835 74.56 79.40 31.17
N ALA A 836 74.65 78.08 30.93
CA ALA A 836 75.88 77.28 31.12
C ALA A 836 75.94 75.97 30.31
N SER A 837 77.14 75.40 30.11
CA SER A 837 77.46 74.12 29.43
C SER A 837 78.75 73.52 30.09
N PRO A 838 79.45 72.43 29.62
CA PRO A 838 79.18 71.37 28.60
C PRO A 838 79.68 69.90 28.91
N ALA A 839 79.12 68.87 28.23
CA ALA A 839 79.78 67.65 27.64
C ALA A 839 80.34 66.45 28.55
N PRO A 840 80.99 65.34 28.04
CA PRO A 840 80.50 63.92 28.23
C PRO A 840 81.55 62.75 28.45
N GLN A 841 81.15 61.43 28.50
CA GLN A 841 81.76 60.18 27.88
C GLN A 841 81.71 58.77 28.60
N THR A 842 81.31 57.71 27.83
CA THR A 842 81.89 56.30 27.63
C THR A 842 81.93 55.16 28.72
N GLU A 843 82.29 53.90 28.30
CA GLU A 843 82.02 52.52 28.85
C GLU A 843 83.33 51.63 29.06
N PRO A 844 83.49 50.25 28.98
CA PRO A 844 82.61 49.01 28.90
C PRO A 844 83.11 47.65 29.61
N SER A 845 82.45 46.49 29.33
CA SER A 845 82.99 45.08 29.08
C SER A 845 83.19 43.89 30.11
N ALA A 846 82.68 42.68 29.73
CA ALA A 846 83.24 41.26 29.66
C ALA A 846 83.35 40.16 30.82
N GLU A 847 82.87 38.90 30.51
CA GLU A 847 83.35 37.48 30.79
C GLU A 847 83.51 36.87 32.24
N SER A 848 83.65 35.55 32.57
CA SER A 848 83.31 34.13 32.09
C SER A 848 83.74 33.06 33.19
N GLU A 849 83.64 31.68 33.24
CA GLU A 849 82.97 30.53 32.55
C GLU A 849 83.06 29.13 33.33
N GLN A 850 82.28 28.08 32.93
CA GLN A 850 82.47 26.57 32.95
C GLN A 850 82.40 25.56 34.19
N GLU A 851 82.11 24.26 33.86
CA GLU A 851 82.20 22.94 34.61
C GLU A 851 81.20 22.57 35.76
N THR A 852 80.84 21.31 36.18
CA THR A 852 80.57 19.94 35.59
C THR A 852 79.87 18.94 36.59
N GLY A 853 79.36 17.75 36.15
CA GLY A 853 79.20 16.52 37.00
C GLY A 853 77.84 15.74 37.03
N LYS A 854 77.84 14.40 37.25
CA LYS A 854 76.69 13.42 37.39
C LYS A 854 77.23 12.00 37.80
N PRO A 855 76.48 10.85 37.97
CA PRO A 855 75.02 10.51 37.83
C PRO A 855 74.43 9.60 38.99
N SER A 856 73.27 8.93 38.75
CA SER A 856 72.71 7.67 39.39
C SER A 856 72.26 7.66 40.87
N ASP A 857 71.38 6.78 41.39
CA ASP A 857 70.24 5.96 40.88
C ASP A 857 69.55 5.27 42.10
N GLY A 858 68.28 4.80 41.98
CA GLY A 858 67.64 3.83 42.90
C GLY A 858 66.45 4.31 43.76
N ASP A 859 65.28 3.68 43.57
CA ASP A 859 64.05 3.87 44.36
C ASP A 859 64.11 3.30 45.79
N VAL A 860 63.47 3.98 46.75
CA VAL A 860 62.75 3.34 47.87
C VAL A 860 61.46 4.10 48.13
N TYR A 861 60.36 3.35 48.25
CA TYR A 861 59.03 3.73 48.72
C TYR A 861 58.92 5.02 49.55
N ASP A 862 57.98 5.89 49.16
CA ASP A 862 57.27 6.76 50.09
C ASP A 862 55.76 6.69 49.83
N GLY A 863 54.94 7.02 50.83
CA GLY A 863 53.51 6.71 50.83
C GLY A 863 52.61 7.83 51.33
N ALA A 864 51.46 8.00 50.68
CA ALA A 864 50.37 8.83 51.17
C ALA A 864 49.02 8.24 50.72
N LYS A 865 48.28 7.67 51.68
CA LYS A 865 46.82 7.42 51.64
C LYS A 865 46.32 6.84 52.97
N ASP A 866 46.21 7.69 53.97
CA ASP A 866 45.08 7.59 54.90
C ASP A 866 43.96 8.48 54.34
N LEU A 867 42.71 8.07 54.54
CA LEU A 867 41.54 8.65 53.87
C LEU A 867 40.59 9.31 54.87
N TYR A 868 39.98 10.40 54.41
CA TYR A 868 38.96 11.26 55.02
C TYR A 868 39.47 12.38 55.94
N GLY A 869 38.87 13.58 55.92
CA GLY A 869 37.68 13.99 55.14
C GLY A 869 37.97 14.47 53.72
N ASP A 870 37.69 13.62 52.71
CA ASP A 870 38.29 13.73 51.39
C ASP A 870 37.25 13.84 50.27
N ASP A 871 37.43 14.85 49.40
CA ASP A 871 37.76 14.61 47.99
C ASP A 871 38.33 15.94 47.42
N MET A 872 39.60 15.94 47.01
CA MET A 872 40.39 17.11 46.59
C MET A 872 41.14 16.75 45.29
N PRO A 873 41.41 17.69 44.36
CA PRO A 873 42.57 18.60 44.52
C PRO A 873 42.44 19.99 43.85
N ASP A 874 43.49 20.81 43.97
CA ASP A 874 43.62 22.12 43.33
C ASP A 874 44.30 22.13 41.93
N ILE A 875 43.87 23.13 41.15
CA ILE A 875 44.48 23.92 40.05
C ILE A 875 46.04 24.11 40.08
N PRO A 876 46.69 24.72 39.04
CA PRO A 876 46.84 24.47 37.59
C PRO A 876 48.27 23.87 37.31
N PRO A 877 49.03 24.06 36.18
CA PRO A 877 48.79 24.55 34.80
C PRO A 877 49.16 23.44 33.74
N GLY A 878 49.64 23.65 32.49
CA GLY A 878 50.06 24.83 31.71
C GLY A 878 50.50 24.50 30.25
N THR A 879 51.00 25.49 29.49
CA THR A 879 51.51 25.37 28.10
C THR A 879 53.01 25.02 28.03
N PRO A 880 53.48 24.38 26.93
CA PRO A 880 54.34 25.14 26.00
C PRO A 880 54.26 24.76 24.49
N ASP A 881 54.82 25.66 23.69
CA ASP A 881 55.38 25.56 22.32
C ASP A 881 56.59 26.55 22.36
N PRO A 882 57.75 26.40 21.67
CA PRO A 882 57.97 25.74 20.38
C PRO A 882 59.32 24.94 20.29
N ASP A 883 60.09 25.14 19.19
CA ASP A 883 61.38 24.55 18.75
C ASP A 883 61.29 23.08 18.24
N GLY A 884 62.03 22.60 17.23
CA GLY A 884 63.28 23.08 16.59
C GLY A 884 64.47 22.20 17.03
N ASP A 885 65.36 21.63 16.21
CA ASP A 885 65.57 21.63 14.74
C ASP A 885 66.29 20.29 14.33
N ASP A 886 66.83 20.20 13.11
CA ASP A 886 67.40 19.00 12.45
C ASP A 886 68.46 18.15 13.21
N GLY A 887 68.23 16.82 13.22
CA GLY A 887 69.15 15.79 12.69
C GLY A 887 70.47 15.40 13.40
N VAL A 888 70.65 14.09 13.68
CA VAL A 888 71.76 13.22 13.16
C VAL A 888 71.61 11.76 13.66
N ARG A 889 72.21 10.79 12.93
CA ARG A 889 72.09 9.32 13.12
C ARG A 889 73.18 8.71 14.01
N ILE A 890 72.89 7.54 14.61
CA ILE A 890 73.67 6.26 14.60
C ILE A 890 72.78 5.14 15.23
N GLY A 891 72.77 3.87 14.81
CA GLY A 891 73.29 3.29 13.56
C GLY A 891 73.94 1.88 13.65
N ALA A 892 73.18 0.78 13.77
CA ALA A 892 73.60 -0.60 13.47
C ALA A 892 72.37 -1.56 13.45
N GLY A 893 72.26 -2.63 12.63
CA GLY A 893 73.04 -3.14 11.49
C GLY A 893 72.62 -4.60 11.16
N GLY A 894 72.70 -5.15 9.95
CA GLY A 894 73.08 -4.63 8.61
C GLY A 894 73.27 -5.76 7.58
N GLY A 895 73.59 -5.46 6.31
CA GLY A 895 74.19 -6.40 5.33
C GLY A 895 73.38 -6.79 4.08
N GLY A 896 74.04 -6.80 2.90
CA GLY A 896 73.57 -7.37 1.61
C GLY A 896 72.52 -6.54 0.85
N GLN A 897 72.78 -5.81 -0.25
CA GLN A 897 73.34 -6.12 -1.58
C GLN A 897 72.42 -6.97 -2.51
N GLY A 898 72.12 -6.54 -3.75
CA GLY A 898 72.41 -5.22 -4.34
C GLY A 898 72.20 -5.05 -5.86
N ARG A 899 72.75 -3.92 -6.36
CA ARG A 899 73.00 -3.50 -7.77
C ARG A 899 71.82 -3.27 -8.75
N ALA A 900 71.53 -1.98 -8.90
CA ALA A 900 71.58 -1.19 -10.16
C ALA A 900 70.54 -1.41 -11.28
N GLY A 901 70.07 -0.29 -11.85
CA GLY A 901 69.20 -0.27 -13.05
C GLY A 901 68.51 1.08 -13.29
N THR A 902 69.20 2.03 -13.92
CA THR A 902 68.60 3.31 -14.40
C THR A 902 67.70 3.08 -15.62
N GLY A 903 66.59 3.82 -15.77
CA GLY A 903 65.86 3.86 -17.06
C GLY A 903 64.55 4.64 -17.05
N THR A 904 64.54 5.84 -17.61
CA THR A 904 63.31 6.61 -17.90
C THR A 904 62.70 6.20 -19.25
N SER A 905 61.37 6.31 -19.39
CA SER A 905 60.66 7.05 -20.46
C SER A 905 59.41 6.39 -21.06
N ARG A 906 58.51 7.29 -21.47
CA ARG A 906 57.19 7.11 -22.11
C ARG A 906 57.21 6.37 -23.46
N GLY A 907 56.07 5.78 -23.80
CA GLY A 907 55.64 5.40 -25.16
C GLY A 907 55.02 4.01 -25.21
N GLY A 908 53.94 3.72 -25.94
CA GLY A 908 53.07 4.58 -26.78
C GLY A 908 52.40 3.74 -27.89
N SER A 909 51.17 4.10 -28.32
CA SER A 909 50.33 3.39 -29.32
C SER A 909 49.86 1.98 -28.88
N GLN A 910 48.58 1.56 -29.02
CA GLN A 910 47.58 1.48 -30.12
C GLN A 910 47.53 0.09 -30.80
N GLY A 911 46.33 -0.34 -31.22
CA GLY A 911 46.04 -1.69 -31.75
C GLY A 911 45.23 -2.51 -30.73
N ASN A 912 43.89 -2.57 -30.72
CA ASN A 912 42.82 -2.61 -31.73
C ASN A 912 42.57 -3.99 -32.35
N GLY A 913 41.31 -4.47 -32.24
CA GLY A 913 40.83 -5.79 -32.67
C GLY A 913 41.22 -6.95 -31.72
N GLY A 914 40.38 -7.96 -31.45
CA GLY A 914 38.97 -8.17 -31.84
C GLY A 914 38.67 -9.63 -32.18
N GLY A 915 37.44 -10.09 -31.96
CA GLY A 915 36.92 -11.33 -32.59
C GLY A 915 36.55 -12.50 -31.66
N HIS A 916 35.24 -12.62 -31.41
CA HIS A 916 34.41 -13.85 -31.43
C HIS A 916 34.78 -15.15 -30.67
N GLY A 917 33.72 -15.73 -30.07
CA GLY A 917 33.55 -17.19 -29.90
C GLY A 917 33.75 -17.73 -28.49
N GLY A 918 32.87 -18.56 -27.92
CA GLY A 918 31.53 -18.94 -28.37
C GLY A 918 31.03 -20.29 -27.83
N SER A 919 29.74 -20.35 -27.46
CA SER A 919 28.93 -21.56 -27.25
C SER A 919 29.15 -22.44 -25.99
N ARG A 920 28.10 -22.44 -25.15
CA ARG A 920 27.42 -23.58 -24.48
C ARG A 920 28.14 -24.94 -24.33
N GLY A 921 28.07 -25.49 -23.11
CA GLY A 921 28.10 -26.93 -22.83
C GLY A 921 27.14 -27.29 -21.68
N HIS A 922 26.30 -28.32 -21.85
CA HIS A 922 25.43 -28.87 -20.78
C HIS A 922 26.19 -29.90 -19.92
N GLY A 923 25.79 -30.08 -18.65
CA GLY A 923 26.37 -31.12 -17.78
C GLY A 923 25.64 -31.38 -16.46
N THR A 924 24.82 -32.44 -16.43
CA THR A 924 24.20 -33.12 -15.27
C THR A 924 23.94 -34.59 -15.71
N PRO A 925 23.81 -35.61 -14.82
CA PRO A 925 23.32 -35.54 -13.43
C PRO A 925 24.02 -36.46 -12.36
N GLY A 926 23.56 -36.37 -11.10
CA GLY A 926 23.70 -37.39 -10.03
C GLY A 926 24.96 -37.30 -9.15
N ASP A 927 25.03 -37.88 -7.94
CA ASP A 927 23.97 -38.41 -7.03
C ASP A 927 24.56 -38.58 -5.58
N LYS A 928 23.69 -38.55 -4.54
CA LYS A 928 23.90 -38.89 -3.10
C LYS A 928 24.90 -38.08 -2.23
N GLY A 929 24.55 -37.95 -0.94
CA GLY A 929 25.51 -37.74 0.17
C GLY A 929 25.15 -36.68 1.22
N GLY A 930 24.23 -36.99 2.15
CA GLY A 930 23.77 -36.01 3.16
C GLY A 930 24.66 -35.89 4.41
N GLY A 931 24.47 -34.83 5.22
CA GLY A 931 25.12 -34.66 6.52
C GLY A 931 24.95 -33.31 7.22
N LYS A 932 23.93 -33.20 8.09
CA LYS A 932 23.71 -32.23 9.21
C LYS A 932 24.45 -30.87 9.21
N GLY A 933 23.69 -29.78 9.39
CA GLY A 933 24.14 -28.63 10.19
C GLY A 933 23.47 -27.28 9.88
N GLY A 934 22.94 -26.61 10.92
CA GLY A 934 22.46 -25.21 10.84
C GLY A 934 20.95 -25.06 10.92
N GLY A 935 20.43 -24.62 12.07
CA GLY A 935 19.05 -24.16 12.19
C GLY A 935 18.94 -22.67 11.83
N GLN A 936 17.86 -22.30 11.15
CA GLN A 936 17.44 -20.91 10.99
C GLN A 936 15.93 -20.85 11.28
N GLY A 937 15.54 -19.97 12.20
CA GLY A 937 14.12 -19.72 12.50
C GLY A 937 13.46 -18.93 11.38
N GLU A 938 12.18 -19.18 11.18
CA GLU A 938 11.36 -18.44 10.21
C GLU A 938 11.29 -16.95 10.59
N ARG A 939 11.36 -16.07 9.59
CA ARG A 939 11.25 -14.62 9.77
C ARG A 939 9.93 -14.13 9.21
N THR A 940 9.00 -13.79 10.11
CA THR A 940 7.78 -13.06 9.77
C THR A 940 8.13 -11.67 9.22
N PRO A 941 7.48 -11.17 8.15
CA PRO A 941 7.77 -9.84 7.61
C PRO A 941 7.20 -8.69 8.47
N GLY A 942 7.86 -7.53 8.44
CA GLY A 942 7.15 -6.24 8.60
C GLY A 942 6.97 -5.65 10.00
N HIS A 943 8.02 -5.55 10.82
CA HIS A 943 7.99 -4.64 11.98
C HIS A 943 8.14 -3.17 11.54
N ALA A 944 7.05 -2.41 11.57
CA ALA A 944 7.09 -0.99 11.91
C ALA A 944 6.82 -0.85 13.41
N GLY A 945 7.47 0.08 14.11
CA GLY A 945 7.64 0.08 15.57
C GLY A 945 6.42 0.41 16.45
N GLY A 946 5.21 0.03 16.05
CA GLY A 946 4.03 0.03 16.91
C GLY A 946 3.82 -1.33 17.59
N ARG A 947 3.21 -1.34 18.79
CA ARG A 947 2.66 -2.60 19.34
C ARG A 947 1.50 -3.05 18.44
N PRO A 948 1.33 -4.35 18.16
CA PRO A 948 0.15 -4.82 17.43
C PRO A 948 -1.11 -4.42 18.20
N PHE A 949 -2.04 -3.76 17.51
CA PHE A 949 -3.32 -3.36 18.09
C PHE A 949 -4.26 -4.57 18.04
N ILE A 950 -4.63 -5.10 19.20
CA ILE A 950 -5.50 -6.27 19.30
C ILE A 950 -6.95 -5.78 19.36
N SER A 951 -7.77 -6.23 18.40
CA SER A 951 -9.21 -6.03 18.46
C SER A 951 -9.81 -6.83 19.61
N TYR A 952 -10.60 -6.19 20.47
CA TYR A 952 -11.17 -6.85 21.66
C TYR A 952 -12.44 -7.65 21.36
N VAL A 953 -12.97 -7.55 20.14
CA VAL A 953 -14.09 -8.35 19.64
C VAL A 953 -13.79 -8.66 18.17
N GLY A 954 -13.75 -9.94 17.80
CA GLY A 954 -13.50 -10.38 16.42
C GLY A 954 -14.78 -10.45 15.58
N THR A 955 -14.63 -10.41 14.26
CA THR A 955 -15.73 -10.39 13.27
C THR A 955 -15.76 -11.63 12.37
N HIS A 956 -15.08 -12.70 12.79
CA HIS A 956 -15.00 -13.94 12.04
C HIS A 956 -16.35 -14.69 11.99
N PRO A 957 -16.66 -15.41 10.90
CA PRO A 957 -17.71 -16.43 10.88
C PRO A 957 -17.45 -17.53 11.90
N ASP A 958 -18.47 -18.35 12.20
CA ASP A 958 -18.35 -19.57 13.03
C ASP A 958 -17.61 -20.73 12.30
N ASP A 959 -16.61 -20.42 11.46
CA ASP A 959 -15.70 -21.40 10.87
C ASP A 959 -14.57 -21.73 11.86
N ASP A 960 -14.32 -23.01 12.10
CA ASP A 960 -13.21 -23.50 12.92
C ASP A 960 -11.85 -23.20 12.24
N GLY A 961 -11.33 -22.01 12.51
CA GLY A 961 -9.98 -21.61 12.12
C GLY A 961 -8.89 -22.53 12.72
N PRO A 962 -7.68 -22.56 12.14
CA PRO A 962 -6.59 -23.40 12.64
C PRO A 962 -6.28 -23.09 14.10
N ASP A 963 -6.08 -24.14 14.90
CA ASP A 963 -5.92 -24.06 16.35
C ASP A 963 -4.87 -23.00 16.77
N PRO A 964 -5.17 -22.12 17.74
CA PRO A 964 -4.34 -20.97 18.05
C PRO A 964 -3.03 -21.31 18.80
N ASP A 965 -2.81 -22.56 19.22
CA ASP A 965 -1.51 -23.07 19.69
C ASP A 965 -0.86 -24.05 18.68
N GLY A 966 -1.46 -24.23 17.49
CA GLY A 966 -1.01 -25.16 16.45
C GLY A 966 -1.29 -26.63 16.74
N LEU A 967 -2.25 -26.92 17.63
CA LEU A 967 -2.56 -28.27 18.13
C LEU A 967 -3.58 -29.00 17.24
N ASP A 968 -3.53 -30.34 17.24
CA ASP A 968 -4.68 -31.14 16.82
C ASP A 968 -5.78 -31.17 17.91
N GLN A 969 -6.98 -31.58 17.53
CA GLN A 969 -8.15 -31.62 18.42
C GLN A 969 -7.93 -32.49 19.68
N ALA A 970 -7.20 -33.60 19.56
CA ALA A 970 -6.94 -34.48 20.69
C ALA A 970 -5.90 -33.89 21.66
N ALA A 971 -4.91 -33.16 21.14
CA ALA A 971 -3.94 -32.41 21.94
C ALA A 971 -4.59 -31.20 22.64
N ARG A 972 -5.50 -30.48 21.96
CA ARG A 972 -6.30 -29.39 22.55
C ARG A 972 -7.11 -29.89 23.76
N MET A 973 -7.87 -30.97 23.60
CA MET A 973 -8.67 -31.58 24.68
C MET A 973 -7.82 -32.05 25.86
N GLN A 974 -6.64 -32.64 25.61
CA GLN A 974 -5.72 -33.05 26.69
C GLN A 974 -5.20 -31.85 27.50
N ILE A 975 -4.87 -30.75 26.84
CA ILE A 975 -4.31 -29.54 27.48
C ILE A 975 -5.39 -28.77 28.26
N GLU A 976 -6.64 -28.82 27.79
CA GLU A 976 -7.84 -28.35 28.49
C GLU A 976 -8.14 -29.20 29.75
N GLU A 977 -8.10 -30.54 29.65
CA GLU A 977 -8.26 -31.40 30.83
C GLU A 977 -7.14 -31.20 31.87
N LEU A 978 -5.88 -31.02 31.44
CA LEU A 978 -4.77 -30.68 32.34
C LEU A 978 -5.01 -29.35 33.07
N ALA A 979 -5.53 -28.34 32.38
CA ALA A 979 -5.89 -27.05 32.95
C ALA A 979 -7.03 -27.17 33.97
N ILE A 980 -8.12 -27.86 33.63
CA ILE A 980 -9.25 -28.14 34.54
C ILE A 980 -8.78 -28.92 35.78
N ASN A 981 -7.96 -29.95 35.60
CA ASN A 981 -7.42 -30.76 36.69
C ASN A 981 -6.40 -29.99 37.56
N LEU A 982 -5.77 -28.92 37.06
CA LEU A 982 -5.00 -28.00 37.90
C LEU A 982 -5.93 -27.08 38.72
N ILE A 983 -6.97 -26.51 38.11
CA ILE A 983 -7.93 -25.63 38.79
C ILE A 983 -8.64 -26.37 39.93
N LEU A 984 -9.16 -27.58 39.68
CA LEU A 984 -9.84 -28.41 40.69
C LEU A 984 -8.94 -28.82 41.87
N ARG A 985 -7.61 -28.89 41.67
CA ARG A 985 -6.64 -29.12 42.76
C ARG A 985 -6.36 -27.87 43.60
N LEU A 986 -6.49 -26.68 43.01
CA LEU A 986 -6.31 -25.40 43.70
C LEU A 986 -7.60 -24.95 44.41
N GLU A 987 -8.77 -25.26 43.84
CA GLU A 987 -10.08 -24.84 44.32
C GLU A 987 -11.08 -26.01 44.32
N PRO A 988 -11.02 -26.91 45.32
CA PRO A 988 -11.88 -28.10 45.40
C PRO A 988 -13.37 -27.82 45.69
N GLY A 989 -13.79 -26.56 45.78
CA GLY A 989 -15.20 -26.15 45.79
C GLY A 989 -15.85 -26.17 44.39
N LEU A 990 -15.05 -26.01 43.34
CA LEU A 990 -15.50 -26.05 41.94
C LEU A 990 -15.84 -27.49 41.50
N ARG A 991 -16.79 -27.61 40.57
CA ARG A 991 -17.29 -28.87 39.99
C ARG A 991 -17.36 -28.72 38.47
N ARG A 992 -17.07 -29.80 37.73
CA ARG A 992 -17.27 -29.83 36.27
C ARG A 992 -18.76 -29.70 35.93
N THR A 993 -19.07 -28.90 34.93
CA THR A 993 -20.40 -28.85 34.31
C THR A 993 -20.65 -30.14 33.50
N PRO A 994 -21.90 -30.63 33.37
CA PRO A 994 -22.23 -31.70 32.43
C PRO A 994 -21.89 -31.34 30.98
N GLU A 995 -21.59 -32.35 30.16
CA GLU A 995 -21.30 -32.19 28.73
C GLU A 995 -22.45 -31.49 27.99
N GLY A 996 -22.09 -30.61 27.05
CA GLY A 996 -23.06 -29.87 26.22
C GLY A 996 -23.61 -28.57 26.81
N ASN A 997 -23.12 -28.09 27.96
CA ASN A 997 -23.45 -26.76 28.47
C ASN A 997 -22.70 -25.64 27.71
N PRO A 998 -23.38 -24.73 27.00
CA PRO A 998 -22.71 -23.69 26.23
C PRO A 998 -22.46 -22.44 27.10
N GLY A 999 -21.22 -22.29 27.62
CA GLY A 999 -20.76 -21.02 28.17
C GLY A 999 -20.01 -21.02 29.51
N PHE A 1000 -19.72 -22.19 30.11
CA PHE A 1000 -18.79 -22.35 31.25
C PHE A 1000 -18.53 -23.84 31.55
N ASP A 1001 -17.29 -24.17 31.95
CA ASP A 1001 -16.82 -25.55 32.16
C ASP A 1001 -16.86 -26.00 33.62
N LEU A 1002 -16.76 -25.04 34.54
CA LEU A 1002 -16.72 -25.25 35.98
C LEU A 1002 -17.74 -24.34 36.69
N PHE A 1003 -18.30 -24.81 37.81
CA PHE A 1003 -19.17 -24.00 38.66
C PHE A 1003 -18.97 -24.30 40.15
N GLU A 1004 -19.33 -23.34 40.99
CA GLU A 1004 -19.45 -23.52 42.45
C GLU A 1004 -20.92 -23.39 42.85
N ALA A 1005 -21.36 -24.21 43.80
CA ALA A 1005 -22.69 -24.17 44.36
C ALA A 1005 -22.64 -24.03 45.89
N ASP A 1006 -23.58 -23.26 46.44
CA ASP A 1006 -23.71 -23.07 47.88
C ASP A 1006 -24.26 -24.32 48.59
N SER A 1007 -24.41 -24.22 49.92
CA SER A 1007 -24.93 -25.31 50.76
C SER A 1007 -26.40 -25.66 50.51
N SER A 1008 -27.14 -24.88 49.71
CA SER A 1008 -28.49 -25.20 49.22
C SER A 1008 -28.48 -25.86 47.83
N GLY A 1009 -27.32 -25.97 47.18
CA GLY A 1009 -27.16 -26.50 45.82
C GLY A 1009 -27.38 -25.45 44.73
N ARG A 1010 -27.60 -24.18 45.08
CA ARG A 1010 -27.72 -23.08 44.13
C ARG A 1010 -26.33 -22.73 43.57
N GLN A 1011 -26.20 -22.64 42.25
CA GLN A 1011 -24.98 -22.14 41.62
C GLN A 1011 -24.74 -20.65 41.99
N ILE A 1012 -23.52 -20.34 42.44
CA ILE A 1012 -23.11 -19.01 42.92
C ILE A 1012 -21.87 -18.46 42.21
N ARG A 1013 -21.13 -19.30 41.49
CA ARG A 1013 -19.96 -18.91 40.69
C ARG A 1013 -19.91 -19.78 39.42
N TRP A 1014 -19.65 -19.14 38.28
CA TRP A 1014 -19.49 -19.77 36.98
C TRP A 1014 -18.09 -19.46 36.47
N VAL A 1015 -17.38 -20.47 35.96
CA VAL A 1015 -15.98 -20.37 35.58
C VAL A 1015 -15.75 -21.03 34.22
N GLU A 1016 -15.37 -20.22 33.25
CA GLU A 1016 -14.91 -20.60 31.92
C GLU A 1016 -13.37 -20.77 31.95
N VAL A 1017 -12.85 -21.83 31.34
CA VAL A 1017 -11.45 -22.24 31.40
C VAL A 1017 -10.82 -22.16 30.02
N LYS A 1018 -9.74 -21.38 29.88
CA LYS A 1018 -8.98 -21.28 28.62
C LYS A 1018 -7.55 -21.75 28.83
N SER A 1019 -7.18 -22.86 28.18
CA SER A 1019 -5.84 -23.43 28.24
C SER A 1019 -4.95 -22.92 27.11
N MET A 1020 -3.64 -22.84 27.37
CA MET A 1020 -2.64 -22.48 26.35
C MET A 1020 -1.26 -23.07 26.68
N THR A 1021 -0.45 -23.26 25.64
CA THR A 1021 0.95 -23.74 25.77
C THR A 1021 1.89 -22.61 26.19
N GLY A 1022 1.63 -21.38 25.74
CA GLY A 1022 2.36 -20.16 26.10
C GLY A 1022 1.68 -19.34 27.21
N THR A 1023 1.67 -18.02 27.04
CA THR A 1023 1.15 -17.01 27.96
C THR A 1023 0.26 -15.99 27.25
N LEU A 1024 -0.44 -15.13 28.02
CA LEU A 1024 -1.18 -13.99 27.45
C LEU A 1024 -0.27 -12.91 26.81
N GLN A 1025 1.06 -13.05 26.87
CA GLN A 1025 2.00 -12.20 26.12
C GLN A 1025 2.27 -12.75 24.71
N ASP A 1026 2.09 -14.06 24.50
CA ASP A 1026 2.37 -14.74 23.23
C ASP A 1026 1.17 -14.65 22.28
N ARG A 1027 -0.06 -14.76 22.80
CA ARG A 1027 -1.31 -14.55 22.05
C ARG A 1027 -2.50 -14.15 22.94
N PRO A 1028 -3.51 -13.46 22.40
CA PRO A 1028 -4.76 -13.21 23.11
C PRO A 1028 -5.61 -14.48 23.30
N VAL A 1029 -6.66 -14.34 24.12
CA VAL A 1029 -7.69 -15.34 24.39
C VAL A 1029 -9.05 -14.68 24.21
N GLY A 1030 -9.90 -15.26 23.36
CA GLY A 1030 -11.28 -14.82 23.17
C GLY A 1030 -12.30 -15.60 24.02
N LEU A 1031 -13.49 -15.04 24.14
CA LEU A 1031 -14.72 -15.75 24.50
C LEU A 1031 -15.55 -15.93 23.21
N SER A 1032 -16.22 -17.07 23.04
CA SER A 1032 -17.24 -17.21 21.98
C SER A 1032 -18.46 -16.31 22.27
N HIS A 1033 -19.34 -16.10 21.29
CA HIS A 1033 -20.57 -15.30 21.47
C HIS A 1033 -21.36 -15.74 22.71
N THR A 1034 -21.59 -17.05 22.88
CA THR A 1034 -22.35 -17.60 24.00
C THR A 1034 -21.62 -17.46 25.34
N GLN A 1035 -20.28 -17.52 25.34
CA GLN A 1035 -19.46 -17.29 26.54
C GLN A 1035 -19.48 -15.80 26.94
N PHE A 1036 -19.45 -14.89 25.97
CA PHE A 1036 -19.59 -13.44 26.20
C PHE A 1036 -20.98 -13.08 26.74
N ASP A 1037 -22.05 -13.65 26.16
CA ASP A 1037 -23.42 -13.50 26.65
C ASP A 1037 -23.59 -14.04 28.08
N CYS A 1038 -23.05 -15.23 28.37
CA CYS A 1038 -23.06 -15.83 29.70
C CYS A 1038 -22.31 -14.94 30.72
N ALA A 1039 -21.13 -14.45 30.35
CA ALA A 1039 -20.36 -13.52 31.18
C ALA A 1039 -21.11 -12.20 31.47
N ARG A 1040 -21.80 -11.66 30.47
CA ARG A 1040 -22.65 -10.47 30.61
C ARG A 1040 -23.87 -10.71 31.50
N GLU A 1041 -24.48 -11.90 31.43
CA GLU A 1041 -25.67 -12.25 32.21
C GLU A 1041 -25.34 -12.54 33.69
N LYS A 1042 -24.25 -13.27 33.98
CA LYS A 1042 -23.89 -13.63 35.37
C LYS A 1042 -23.01 -12.58 36.08
N GLY A 1043 -22.38 -11.65 35.34
CA GLY A 1043 -21.66 -10.49 35.88
C GLY A 1043 -20.55 -10.87 36.87
N ASP A 1044 -20.61 -10.33 38.09
CA ASP A 1044 -19.62 -10.58 39.16
C ASP A 1044 -19.53 -12.05 39.61
N ALA A 1045 -20.53 -12.88 39.27
CA ALA A 1045 -20.48 -14.31 39.52
C ALA A 1045 -19.78 -15.11 38.40
N TYR A 1046 -19.48 -14.48 37.25
CA TYR A 1046 -18.70 -15.09 36.16
C TYR A 1046 -17.21 -14.84 36.31
N TRP A 1047 -16.40 -15.85 35.96
CA TRP A 1047 -14.95 -15.76 35.91
C TRP A 1047 -14.40 -16.42 34.63
N LEU A 1048 -13.38 -15.80 34.05
CA LEU A 1048 -12.51 -16.41 33.05
C LEU A 1048 -11.20 -16.83 33.73
N TYR A 1049 -10.87 -18.12 33.66
CA TYR A 1049 -9.65 -18.70 34.20
C TYR A 1049 -8.73 -19.08 33.04
N VAL A 1050 -7.65 -18.30 32.84
CA VAL A 1050 -6.65 -18.60 31.81
C VAL A 1050 -5.50 -19.40 32.43
N VAL A 1051 -5.22 -20.58 31.91
CA VAL A 1051 -4.11 -21.43 32.37
C VAL A 1051 -2.96 -21.34 31.38
N GLU A 1052 -2.01 -20.47 31.70
CA GLU A 1052 -0.76 -20.32 30.97
C GLU A 1052 0.17 -21.51 31.21
N ARG A 1053 0.93 -21.92 30.19
CA ARG A 1053 1.86 -23.07 30.22
C ARG A 1053 1.21 -24.35 30.78
N ALA A 1054 -0.02 -24.63 30.37
CA ALA A 1054 -0.83 -25.76 30.88
C ALA A 1054 -0.16 -27.14 30.66
N THR A 1055 0.80 -27.24 29.74
CA THR A 1055 1.62 -28.42 29.46
C THR A 1055 2.80 -28.64 30.42
N ASP A 1056 3.22 -27.64 31.20
CA ASP A 1056 4.31 -27.75 32.20
C ASP A 1056 3.76 -27.56 33.62
N PRO A 1057 3.47 -28.63 34.37
CA PRO A 1057 2.97 -28.54 35.75
C PRO A 1057 3.87 -27.81 36.74
N ALA A 1058 5.15 -27.56 36.42
CA ALA A 1058 6.06 -26.79 37.27
C ALA A 1058 6.02 -25.28 36.99
N GLN A 1059 5.48 -24.85 35.83
CA GLN A 1059 5.37 -23.44 35.44
C GLN A 1059 3.95 -22.99 35.08
N ALA A 1060 2.98 -23.91 35.11
CA ALA A 1060 1.57 -23.62 34.83
C ALA A 1060 1.01 -22.56 35.78
N ARG A 1061 0.38 -21.52 35.24
CA ARG A 1061 -0.14 -20.37 36.02
C ARG A 1061 -1.61 -20.12 35.70
N VAL A 1062 -2.47 -20.26 36.71
CA VAL A 1062 -3.90 -19.94 36.63
C VAL A 1062 -4.12 -18.45 36.92
N LEU A 1063 -4.34 -17.67 35.86
CA LEU A 1063 -4.82 -16.29 35.94
C LEU A 1063 -6.34 -16.29 36.11
N ARG A 1064 -6.87 -15.43 36.98
CA ARG A 1064 -8.29 -15.39 37.34
C ARG A 1064 -8.85 -14.00 37.07
N ILE A 1065 -9.84 -13.92 36.18
CA ILE A 1065 -10.47 -12.67 35.75
C ILE A 1065 -11.95 -12.75 36.10
N GLN A 1066 -12.34 -12.13 37.22
CA GLN A 1066 -13.74 -11.92 37.56
C GLN A 1066 -14.37 -10.95 36.54
N ASN A 1067 -15.66 -11.13 36.23
CA ASN A 1067 -16.47 -10.22 35.40
C ASN A 1067 -15.72 -9.61 34.19
N PRO A 1068 -15.18 -10.43 33.26
CA PRO A 1068 -14.32 -9.94 32.18
C PRO A 1068 -15.03 -8.92 31.27
N VAL A 1069 -16.36 -9.02 31.13
CA VAL A 1069 -17.17 -8.08 30.36
C VAL A 1069 -17.40 -6.77 31.15
N GLY A 1070 -17.74 -6.82 32.43
CA GLY A 1070 -17.98 -5.63 33.26
C GLY A 1070 -16.72 -4.81 33.56
N HIS A 1071 -15.53 -5.41 33.46
CA HIS A 1071 -14.25 -4.68 33.53
C HIS A 1071 -13.84 -4.01 32.20
N ALA A 1072 -14.49 -4.32 31.07
CA ALA A 1072 -14.24 -3.68 29.79
C ALA A 1072 -14.85 -2.26 29.75
N ARG A 1073 -14.01 -1.24 29.96
CA ARG A 1073 -14.45 0.19 30.00
C ARG A 1073 -14.65 0.82 28.62
N THR A 1074 -14.04 0.26 27.58
CA THR A 1074 -14.05 0.78 26.21
C THR A 1074 -13.95 -0.39 25.25
N PHE A 1075 -14.88 -0.47 24.30
CA PHE A 1075 -14.75 -1.34 23.14
C PHE A 1075 -14.15 -0.51 22.00
N THR A 1076 -13.05 -1.00 21.42
CA THR A 1076 -12.36 -0.33 20.31
C THR A 1076 -12.39 -1.26 19.10
N PHE A 1077 -12.95 -0.76 18.02
CA PHE A 1077 -13.07 -1.47 16.75
C PHE A 1077 -11.84 -1.22 15.88
N ASP A 1078 -11.39 -2.25 15.18
CA ASP A 1078 -10.26 -2.21 14.24
C ASP A 1078 -10.74 -2.42 12.79
N HIS A 1079 -9.81 -2.60 11.84
CA HIS A 1079 -10.13 -2.75 10.43
C HIS A 1079 -11.09 -3.90 10.11
N GLY A 1080 -11.06 -5.02 10.86
CA GLY A 1080 -11.96 -6.15 10.65
C GLY A 1080 -13.45 -5.83 10.89
N TRP A 1081 -13.75 -4.70 11.54
CA TRP A 1081 -15.12 -4.22 11.71
C TRP A 1081 -15.72 -3.55 10.48
N SER A 1082 -14.89 -3.16 9.50
CA SER A 1082 -15.38 -2.69 8.20
C SER A 1082 -16.08 -3.80 7.40
N GLU A 1083 -15.67 -5.07 7.56
CA GLU A 1083 -16.20 -6.23 6.83
C GLU A 1083 -17.65 -6.59 7.21
N ILE A 1084 -18.12 -6.13 8.38
CA ILE A 1084 -19.50 -6.31 8.86
C ILE A 1084 -20.27 -4.99 9.03
N ALA A 1085 -19.65 -3.85 8.69
CA ALA A 1085 -20.27 -2.55 8.81
C ALA A 1085 -21.31 -2.33 7.70
N ARG A 1086 -22.54 -1.95 8.10
CA ARG A 1086 -23.55 -1.49 7.14
C ARG A 1086 -23.28 -0.03 6.78
N THR A 1087 -23.00 0.23 5.51
CA THR A 1087 -22.76 1.58 4.96
C THR A 1087 -24.05 2.34 4.65
N ASP A 1088 -25.14 1.62 4.32
CA ASP A 1088 -26.47 2.19 4.16
C ASP A 1088 -27.09 2.65 5.50
N PRO A 1089 -27.82 3.78 5.53
CA PRO A 1089 -28.52 4.22 6.73
C PRO A 1089 -29.65 3.24 7.11
N PRO A 1090 -29.93 3.05 8.42
CA PRO A 1090 -31.02 2.20 8.87
C PRO A 1090 -32.39 2.74 8.40
N ARG A 1091 -33.28 1.82 8.01
CA ARG A 1091 -34.68 2.07 7.66
C ARG A 1091 -35.60 1.99 8.86
#